data_AF-A0A6G0W3N8-F1
#
_entry.id   AF-A0A6G0W3N8-F1
#
_cell.length_a   1.000
_cell.length_b   1.000
_cell.length_c   1.000
_cell.angle_alpha   90.00
_cell.angle_beta   90.00
_cell.angle_gamma   90.00
#
_symmetry.space_group_name_H-M   'P 1'
#
loop_
_entity.id
_entity.type
_entity.pdbx_description
1 polymer ?
#
loop_
_entity_poly.entity_id
_entity_poly.type
_entity_poly.pdbx_seq_one_letter_code
_entity_poly.pdbx_strand_id
1 'polypeptide(L)'
;MAALQRVYSQSGLKTKKKLDKFVLPVDFFSDVEKTNYDHIKEQLSSSVKLAHHDPSKMVCVFPDASLRFWGAIVTQVPMNQLSLSIDSQDHEPLAFLSGPFRGSQMAWSIIEKEAFSIVETCKRMDFLLLRPNGFKLYTDHRNLTFLYDPHSCSRDIARYTAEKVQRWGLVMMGFNYTIHHIDGEDNVWADLLSRWGAQHIPPSVQALHVIPSNPSPLLDEDFVWPSVDEIIALQDKALVEHPQLVEKDPTCPDVLTTHRPYCSSEGRMWIPSCDPGSNTITNIKIRIMVLGHCGTAGHRGLEMTLKAVSERFTWCDLIEDVKLFCSQCFHCQKSASGTMVPVPLGSQIHASHPNEVLHFDFLYMGPSDTGDMYISPTKATSKADVQFANRDPGYPVVPACYSLYTKLLDHRDHFKSCLIPMTSRWFSWIVGVLVLAILAKMSHSQKISIGRNKRIVIVGGGPAGVHWASVLAIKGFTNIRILDSGNEIGGKSKSFYDKDGIRHDLGTCYAHTLYQPIFDLLKRYDPNNVPLPYLPTNKGQTWVLRDGFPTTDYNSFSVQVAMVNEKLSAPQQAASSLADAISRYIQIHESIFGVYSYGLPPKPKDFSLIRMTAWDFLVKNNLTALAGPLSYTLGQQGYGFFQETAAFYMLWWVHPDMFKDRRQYMLSGGFQSLWINMAKAFPDQVTVSLRHKVTKIVRSAKSGITISATIDDTTPVTIQADHLVMAVDLNRNNAPIVPDLDSKERPLFTTQNIAATFVVSLIESDASPIETVAEWWPNRGAGSMQGRLQLTRNTRLALYGPNSSVPYSLSTTPGSPPVTFGVNATGRQRRVAYQYYLRPARENDASASRDTLLLDLQMANMSNVNVIKQYEWNYAPRYNQSTIEKGAPWNVWEQQGYRNTTWIGSSVCYESTLDVVTYNNNLIKRVVMTG
;
A
#
# COMPACT_ATOMS: atom_id res chain seq x y z
N MET A 1 -16.75 14.82 42.99
CA MET A 1 -18.18 14.97 42.66
C MET A 1 -18.81 16.24 43.24
N ALA A 2 -18.54 16.60 44.51
CA ALA A 2 -19.13 17.78 45.17
C ALA A 2 -18.85 19.13 44.48
N ALA A 3 -17.62 19.40 44.03
CA ALA A 3 -17.28 20.60 43.25
C ALA A 3 -18.16 20.75 42.00
N LEU A 4 -18.34 19.70 41.21
CA LEU A 4 -19.14 19.74 39.98
C LEU A 4 -20.61 20.07 40.28
N GLN A 5 -21.15 19.56 41.39
CA GLN A 5 -22.49 19.87 41.87
C GLN A 5 -22.65 21.35 42.27
N ARG A 6 -21.63 21.94 42.90
CA ARG A 6 -21.62 23.39 43.18
C ARG A 6 -21.64 24.22 41.91
N VAL A 7 -20.87 23.84 40.87
CA VAL A 7 -20.93 24.50 39.56
C VAL A 7 -22.34 24.44 38.98
N TYR A 8 -23.00 23.28 39.03
CA TYR A 8 -24.37 23.14 38.52
C TYR A 8 -25.39 23.99 39.28
N SER A 9 -25.23 24.11 40.61
CA SER A 9 -26.14 24.90 41.45
C SER A 9 -26.00 26.41 41.21
N GLN A 10 -24.78 26.93 41.09
CA GLN A 10 -24.52 28.36 40.89
C GLN A 10 -24.79 28.81 39.45
N SER A 11 -24.59 27.93 38.46
CA SER A 11 -24.86 28.24 37.05
C SER A 11 -26.34 28.11 36.67
N GLY A 12 -27.15 27.45 37.50
CA GLY A 12 -28.58 27.20 37.25
C GLY A 12 -28.86 26.31 36.02
N LEU A 13 -27.85 25.72 35.38
CA LEU A 13 -27.95 25.09 34.06
C LEU A 13 -27.15 23.78 34.02
N LYS A 14 -27.77 22.67 33.60
CA LYS A 14 -27.23 21.30 33.70
C LYS A 14 -26.52 20.77 32.44
N THR A 15 -26.24 21.60 31.43
CA THR A 15 -25.66 21.13 30.15
C THR A 15 -24.19 21.51 29.99
N LYS A 16 -23.38 20.54 29.56
CA LYS A 16 -21.91 20.65 29.39
C LYS A 16 -21.48 21.86 28.54
N LYS A 17 -22.23 22.17 27.48
CA LYS A 17 -22.02 23.34 26.59
C LYS A 17 -22.21 24.71 27.26
N LYS A 18 -22.97 24.78 28.36
CA LYS A 18 -23.18 26.03 29.11
C LYS A 18 -22.22 26.16 30.30
N LEU A 19 -21.77 25.02 30.86
CA LEU A 19 -20.71 24.99 31.88
C LEU A 19 -19.38 25.55 31.38
N ASP A 20 -19.03 25.34 30.11
CA ASP A 20 -17.81 25.90 29.49
C ASP A 20 -17.73 27.43 29.56
N LYS A 21 -18.87 28.10 29.78
CA LYS A 21 -18.95 29.56 29.93
C LYS A 21 -19.01 30.01 31.40
N PHE A 22 -19.04 29.07 32.35
CA PHE A 22 -19.08 29.38 33.76
C PHE A 22 -17.65 29.63 34.27
N VAL A 23 -17.34 30.90 34.53
CA VAL A 23 -16.06 31.30 35.12
C VAL A 23 -16.09 30.91 36.60
N LEU A 24 -15.19 30.01 36.99
CA LEU A 24 -15.07 29.58 38.40
C LEU A 24 -14.64 30.78 39.26
N PRO A 25 -15.39 31.12 40.33
CA PRO A 25 -14.97 32.14 41.27
C PRO A 25 -13.62 31.80 41.91
N VAL A 26 -12.88 32.82 42.34
CA VAL A 26 -11.56 32.67 42.96
C VAL A 26 -11.61 31.77 44.20
N ASP A 27 -12.74 31.74 44.91
CA ASP A 27 -12.93 30.97 46.15
C ASP A 27 -13.76 29.68 45.96
N PHE A 28 -13.72 29.09 44.76
CA PHE A 28 -14.63 28.00 44.39
C PHE A 28 -14.32 26.63 45.04
N PHE A 29 -13.05 26.33 45.28
CA PHE A 29 -12.63 25.04 45.85
C PHE A 29 -12.63 25.10 47.38
N SER A 30 -13.19 24.07 48.00
CA SER A 30 -13.13 23.91 49.46
C SER A 30 -11.70 23.59 49.93
N ASP A 31 -11.40 23.88 51.19
CA ASP A 31 -10.06 23.65 51.75
C ASP A 31 -9.66 22.16 51.71
N VAL A 32 -10.64 21.25 51.79
CA VAL A 32 -10.42 19.79 51.64
C VAL A 32 -9.98 19.44 50.22
N GLU A 33 -10.58 20.05 49.20
CA GLU A 33 -10.21 19.78 47.80
C GLU A 33 -8.86 20.39 47.45
N LYS A 34 -8.52 21.55 48.03
CA LYS A 34 -7.18 22.14 47.94
C LYS A 34 -6.14 21.20 48.57
N THR A 35 -6.42 20.68 49.77
CA THR A 35 -5.53 19.74 50.47
C THR A 35 -5.30 18.45 49.68
N ASN A 36 -6.35 17.85 49.11
CA ASN A 36 -6.19 16.64 48.28
C ASN A 36 -5.40 16.91 47.00
N TYR A 37 -5.59 18.09 46.39
CA TYR A 37 -4.80 18.49 45.23
C TYR A 37 -3.32 18.64 45.59
N ASP A 38 -3.02 19.22 46.76
CA ASP A 38 -1.65 19.33 47.25
C ASP A 38 -1.04 17.97 47.60
N HIS A 39 -1.81 17.03 48.15
CA HIS A 39 -1.33 15.65 48.40
C HIS A 39 -0.96 14.91 47.11
N ILE A 40 -1.73 15.09 46.03
CA ILE A 40 -1.38 14.52 44.72
C ILE A 40 -0.09 15.15 44.16
N LYS A 41 0.11 16.47 44.35
CA LYS A 41 1.38 17.11 43.97
C LYS A 41 2.53 16.53 44.77
N GLU A 42 2.33 16.27 46.05
CA GLU A 42 3.34 15.71 46.94
C GLU A 42 3.72 14.30 46.49
N GLN A 43 2.75 13.43 46.20
CA GLN A 43 3.00 12.08 45.66
C GLN A 43 3.69 12.08 44.29
N LEU A 44 3.32 13.01 43.40
CA LEU A 44 4.01 13.18 42.12
C LEU A 44 5.43 13.69 42.32
N SER A 45 5.66 14.55 43.31
CA SER A 45 6.99 15.07 43.65
C SER A 45 7.92 14.01 44.25
N SER A 46 7.35 12.97 44.89
CA SER A 46 8.02 11.80 45.45
C SER A 46 8.12 10.61 44.49
N SER A 47 7.73 10.75 43.22
CA SER A 47 7.91 9.70 42.20
C SER A 47 9.39 9.44 41.91
N VAL A 48 9.72 8.20 41.51
CA VAL A 48 11.10 7.80 41.16
C VAL A 48 11.63 8.69 40.03
N LYS A 49 12.70 9.44 40.31
CA LYS A 49 13.37 10.33 39.35
C LYS A 49 14.54 9.61 38.70
N LEU A 50 14.69 9.78 37.40
CA LEU A 50 15.90 9.35 36.70
C LEU A 50 17.07 10.25 37.08
N ALA A 51 18.23 9.67 37.30
CA ALA A 51 19.48 10.37 37.50
C ALA A 51 20.17 10.65 36.17
N HIS A 52 21.04 11.66 36.16
CA HIS A 52 21.98 11.86 35.07
C HIS A 52 23.18 10.91 35.22
N HIS A 53 23.64 10.36 34.10
CA HIS A 53 24.81 9.48 34.08
C HIS A 53 26.06 10.20 34.62
N ASP A 54 26.70 9.59 35.61
CA ASP A 54 27.95 10.05 36.22
C ASP A 54 29.09 9.08 35.84
N PRO A 55 30.07 9.52 35.05
CA PRO A 55 31.20 8.68 34.65
C PRO A 55 32.02 8.09 35.81
N SER A 56 31.96 8.71 37.00
CA SER A 56 32.67 8.25 38.20
C SER A 56 31.97 7.13 38.97
N LYS A 57 30.71 6.82 38.63
CA LYS A 57 29.90 5.76 39.27
C LYS A 57 29.93 4.47 38.46
N MET A 58 29.65 3.33 39.08
CA MET A 58 29.51 2.06 38.39
C MET A 58 28.09 1.93 37.82
N VAL A 59 27.96 1.49 36.57
CA VAL A 59 26.66 1.19 35.97
C VAL A 59 26.31 -0.26 36.25
N CYS A 60 25.07 -0.52 36.67
CA CYS A 60 24.55 -1.85 37.00
C CYS A 60 23.29 -2.14 36.18
N VAL A 61 23.21 -3.34 35.60
CA VAL A 61 22.09 -3.81 34.76
C VAL A 61 21.44 -5.02 35.41
N PHE A 62 20.12 -4.97 35.55
CA PHE A 62 19.29 -6.05 36.10
C PHE A 62 18.20 -6.39 35.09
N PRO A 63 18.37 -7.44 34.28
CA PRO A 63 17.35 -7.93 33.35
C PRO A 63 16.60 -9.13 33.91
N ASP A 64 15.38 -9.33 33.41
CA ASP A 64 14.57 -10.52 33.67
C ASP A 64 13.63 -10.77 32.48
N ALA A 65 13.13 -12.00 32.35
CA ALA A 65 12.11 -12.34 31.39
C ALA A 65 11.09 -13.36 31.91
N SER A 66 9.82 -13.07 31.64
CA SER A 66 8.72 -13.99 31.81
C SER A 66 8.42 -14.75 30.50
N LEU A 67 7.41 -15.62 30.52
CA LEU A 67 6.99 -16.34 29.32
C LEU A 67 6.55 -15.41 28.17
N ARG A 68 6.10 -14.18 28.48
CA ARG A 68 5.50 -13.27 27.48
C ARG A 68 6.15 -11.90 27.42
N PHE A 69 6.88 -11.48 28.44
CA PHE A 69 7.49 -10.16 28.50
C PHE A 69 8.91 -10.25 29.02
N TRP A 70 9.71 -9.23 28.74
CA TRP A 70 11.02 -9.03 29.33
C TRP A 70 11.09 -7.64 29.93
N GLY A 71 11.94 -7.48 30.94
CA GLY A 71 12.19 -6.24 31.64
C GLY A 71 13.68 -6.07 31.91
N ALA A 72 14.13 -4.82 32.03
CA ALA A 72 15.43 -4.52 32.58
C ALA A 72 15.47 -3.13 33.21
N ILE A 73 16.27 -2.97 34.25
CA ILE A 73 16.61 -1.67 34.83
C ILE A 73 18.12 -1.44 34.72
N VAL A 74 18.48 -0.22 34.34
CA VAL A 74 19.87 0.28 34.35
C VAL A 74 19.98 1.33 35.42
N THR A 75 20.95 1.17 36.32
CA THR A 75 21.19 2.04 37.47
C THR A 75 22.66 2.43 37.53
N GLN A 76 23.01 3.40 38.39
CA GLN A 76 24.39 3.70 38.76
C GLN A 76 24.58 3.77 40.27
N VAL A 77 25.78 3.44 40.73
CA VAL A 77 26.12 3.33 42.16
C VAL A 77 27.53 3.91 42.41
N PRO A 78 27.77 4.65 43.50
CA PRO A 78 29.12 5.06 43.88
C PRO A 78 30.12 3.90 43.97
N MET A 79 31.33 4.08 43.45
CA MET A 79 32.34 3.00 43.37
C MET A 79 32.73 2.40 44.72
N ASN A 80 32.66 3.18 45.80
CA ASN A 80 32.95 2.73 47.17
C ASN A 80 31.86 1.82 47.77
N GLN A 81 30.66 1.78 47.17
CA GLN A 81 29.54 0.96 47.63
C GLN A 81 29.48 -0.42 46.96
N LEU A 82 30.34 -0.71 45.98
CA LEU A 82 30.35 -1.98 45.25
C LEU A 82 30.68 -3.22 46.10
N SER A 83 31.15 -3.02 47.33
CA SER A 83 31.41 -4.07 48.31
C SER A 83 30.21 -4.39 49.21
N LEU A 84 29.18 -3.54 49.19
CA LEU A 84 27.93 -3.74 49.93
C LEU A 84 27.02 -4.71 49.16
N SER A 85 26.08 -5.35 49.85
CA SER A 85 24.99 -6.07 49.20
C SER A 85 24.16 -5.13 48.33
N ILE A 86 23.51 -5.67 47.30
CA ILE A 86 22.77 -4.89 46.29
C ILE A 86 21.67 -4.06 46.95
N ASP A 87 20.97 -4.59 47.95
CA ASP A 87 19.92 -3.84 48.66
C ASP A 87 20.45 -2.69 49.53
N SER A 88 21.75 -2.73 49.86
CA SER A 88 22.44 -1.68 50.63
C SER A 88 23.21 -0.70 49.75
N GLN A 89 23.11 -0.83 48.42
CA GLN A 89 23.72 0.08 47.46
C GLN A 89 22.74 1.21 47.09
N ASP A 90 23.24 2.44 47.01
CA ASP A 90 22.43 3.60 46.62
C ASP A 90 22.29 3.63 45.09
N HIS A 91 21.34 2.84 44.59
CA HIS A 91 21.04 2.75 43.17
C HIS A 91 20.29 3.99 42.67
N GLU A 92 20.94 4.72 41.77
CA GLU A 92 20.32 5.83 41.03
C GLU A 92 19.82 5.32 39.67
N PRO A 93 18.50 5.33 39.39
CA PRO A 93 17.97 4.80 38.15
C PRO A 93 18.36 5.67 36.94
N LEU A 94 18.90 5.03 35.90
CA LEU A 94 19.26 5.68 34.64
C LEU A 94 18.25 5.38 33.54
N ALA A 95 17.76 4.14 33.46
CA ALA A 95 16.77 3.74 32.47
C ALA A 95 15.94 2.52 32.93
N PHE A 96 14.70 2.45 32.44
CA PHE A 96 13.83 1.28 32.58
C PHE A 96 13.42 0.81 31.18
N LEU A 97 13.54 -0.49 30.94
CA LEU A 97 13.17 -1.14 29.69
C LEU A 97 12.18 -2.26 29.95
N SER A 98 11.23 -2.43 29.05
CA SER A 98 10.37 -3.60 29.02
C SER A 98 9.80 -3.83 27.62
N GLY A 99 9.32 -5.03 27.36
CA GLY A 99 8.61 -5.31 26.12
C GLY A 99 8.00 -6.71 26.05
N PRO A 100 6.98 -6.92 25.21
CA PRO A 100 6.43 -8.26 24.95
C PRO A 100 7.31 -9.05 23.97
N PHE A 101 7.38 -10.36 24.14
CA PHE A 101 7.78 -11.29 23.09
C PHE A 101 6.69 -11.37 22.02
N ARG A 102 7.06 -11.39 20.73
CA ARG A 102 6.11 -11.44 19.60
C ARG A 102 6.47 -12.51 18.58
N GLY A 103 5.47 -13.05 17.88
CA GLY A 103 5.66 -14.04 16.82
C GLY A 103 6.41 -15.29 17.30
N SER A 104 7.49 -15.66 16.61
CA SER A 104 8.32 -16.83 16.96
C SER A 104 9.05 -16.70 18.30
N GLN A 105 9.18 -15.48 18.86
CA GLN A 105 9.82 -15.26 20.18
C GLN A 105 9.01 -15.85 21.33
N MET A 106 7.69 -15.98 21.15
CA MET A 106 6.80 -16.57 22.15
C MET A 106 7.13 -18.05 22.42
N ALA A 107 7.63 -18.76 21.41
CA ALA A 107 8.00 -20.17 21.49
C ALA A 107 9.44 -20.40 21.97
N TRP A 108 10.19 -19.34 22.29
CA TRP A 108 11.54 -19.47 22.83
C TRP A 108 11.53 -20.08 24.23
N SER A 109 12.55 -20.87 24.53
CA SER A 109 12.82 -21.37 25.87
C SER A 109 13.09 -20.24 26.85
N ILE A 110 12.92 -20.48 28.16
CA ILE A 110 13.16 -19.46 29.20
C ILE A 110 14.60 -18.94 29.14
N ILE A 111 15.58 -19.83 28.95
CA ILE A 111 16.99 -19.44 28.78
C ILE A 111 17.21 -18.51 27.57
N GLU A 112 16.51 -18.74 26.45
CA GLU A 112 16.57 -17.83 25.29
C GLU A 112 15.86 -16.49 25.57
N LYS A 113 14.82 -16.47 26.39
CA LYS A 113 14.07 -15.25 26.73
C LYS A 113 14.86 -14.36 27.69
N GLU A 114 15.49 -14.93 28.70
CA GLU A 114 16.34 -14.20 29.64
C GLU A 114 17.67 -13.79 28.98
N ALA A 115 18.25 -14.62 28.10
CA ALA A 115 19.38 -14.18 27.28
C ALA A 115 19.01 -13.01 26.35
N PHE A 116 17.79 -13.02 25.80
CA PHE A 116 17.31 -11.91 24.97
C PHE A 116 17.19 -10.62 25.76
N SER A 117 16.67 -10.64 26.99
CA SER A 117 16.49 -9.43 27.80
C SER A 117 17.84 -8.75 28.09
N ILE A 118 18.89 -9.54 28.36
CA ILE A 118 20.28 -9.05 28.49
C ILE A 118 20.73 -8.36 27.19
N VAL A 119 20.66 -9.07 26.07
CA VAL A 119 21.23 -8.62 24.78
C VAL A 119 20.50 -7.40 24.25
N GLU A 120 19.17 -7.37 24.38
CA GLU A 120 18.34 -6.25 23.94
C GLU A 120 18.59 -5.01 24.80
N THR A 121 18.83 -5.19 26.11
CA THR A 121 19.24 -4.11 27.01
C THR A 121 20.59 -3.53 26.60
N CYS A 122 21.58 -4.40 26.35
CA CYS A 122 22.91 -3.98 25.89
C CYS A 122 22.87 -3.19 24.57
N LYS A 123 22.03 -3.61 23.61
CA LYS A 123 21.87 -2.91 22.33
C LYS A 123 21.20 -1.55 22.46
N ARG A 124 20.14 -1.45 23.26
CA ARG A 124 19.38 -0.20 23.40
C ARG A 124 20.10 0.83 24.25
N MET A 125 20.89 0.37 25.20
CA MET A 125 21.62 1.21 26.15
C MET A 125 23.12 1.21 25.86
N ASP A 126 23.52 0.97 24.60
CA ASP A 126 24.92 0.92 24.18
C ASP A 126 25.68 2.21 24.55
N PHE A 127 25.02 3.37 24.41
CA PHE A 127 25.53 4.69 24.80
C PHE A 127 25.81 4.84 26.30
N LEU A 128 25.20 4.01 27.17
CA LEU A 128 25.50 3.95 28.61
C LEU A 128 26.49 2.84 28.95
N LEU A 129 26.48 1.73 28.20
CA LEU A 129 27.16 0.49 28.56
C LEU A 129 28.53 0.32 27.88
N LEU A 130 28.79 0.99 26.75
CA LEU A 130 30.11 1.07 26.11
C LEU A 130 30.98 2.10 26.83
N ARG A 131 31.56 1.71 27.96
CA ARG A 131 32.35 2.60 28.82
C ARG A 131 33.69 1.99 29.26
N PRO A 132 34.72 2.81 29.53
CA PRO A 132 36.05 2.31 29.89
C PRO A 132 36.04 1.38 31.11
N ASN A 133 35.27 1.75 32.14
CA ASN A 133 35.16 0.99 33.40
C ASN A 133 34.20 -0.20 33.31
N GLY A 134 33.57 -0.42 32.16
CA GLY A 134 32.53 -1.41 31.97
C GLY A 134 31.30 -1.22 32.86
N PHE A 135 30.51 -2.28 32.98
CA PHE A 135 29.33 -2.34 33.84
C PHE A 135 29.21 -3.69 34.57
N LYS A 136 28.35 -3.74 35.59
CA LYS A 136 27.99 -4.99 36.27
C LYS A 136 26.64 -5.48 35.80
N LEU A 137 26.58 -6.72 35.33
CA LEU A 137 25.35 -7.39 34.91
C LEU A 137 24.93 -8.37 36.00
N TYR A 138 23.72 -8.22 36.52
CA TYR A 138 23.17 -9.09 37.55
C TYR A 138 22.02 -9.90 36.96
N THR A 139 22.06 -11.23 37.07
CA THR A 139 21.00 -12.13 36.58
C THR A 139 20.73 -13.23 37.59
N ASP A 140 19.48 -13.65 37.69
CA ASP A 140 19.04 -14.80 38.49
C ASP A 140 19.17 -16.15 37.75
N HIS A 141 19.60 -16.14 36.47
CA HIS A 141 19.84 -17.36 35.72
C HIS A 141 21.32 -17.77 35.76
N ARG A 142 21.63 -18.72 36.64
CA ARG A 142 22.99 -19.26 36.82
C ARG A 142 23.65 -19.84 35.57
N ASN A 143 22.90 -20.38 34.61
CA ASN A 143 23.50 -20.88 33.36
C ASN A 143 24.02 -19.73 32.47
N LEU A 144 23.37 -18.56 32.50
CA LEU A 144 23.79 -17.40 31.71
C LEU A 144 25.09 -16.80 32.28
N THR A 145 25.34 -16.93 33.58
CA THR A 145 26.62 -16.49 34.16
C THR A 145 27.78 -17.27 33.58
N PHE A 146 27.66 -18.59 33.37
CA PHE A 146 28.72 -19.37 32.73
C PHE A 146 28.80 -19.15 31.21
N LEU A 147 27.67 -18.97 30.54
CA LEU A 147 27.62 -18.81 29.08
C LEU A 147 28.16 -17.47 28.60
N TYR A 148 27.94 -16.42 29.39
CA TYR A 148 28.35 -15.05 29.11
C TYR A 148 29.48 -14.57 30.03
N ASP A 149 30.17 -15.47 30.73
CA ASP A 149 31.39 -15.09 31.45
C ASP A 149 32.51 -14.74 30.45
N PRO A 150 33.00 -13.50 30.43
CA PRO A 150 34.10 -13.12 29.53
C PRO A 150 35.45 -13.75 29.91
N HIS A 151 35.57 -14.39 31.08
CA HIS A 151 36.81 -14.96 31.61
C HIS A 151 36.83 -16.49 31.72
N SER A 152 35.69 -17.18 31.58
CA SER A 152 35.62 -18.65 31.66
C SER A 152 35.61 -19.31 30.28
N CYS A 153 36.73 -19.89 29.85
CA CYS A 153 36.77 -20.85 28.75
C CYS A 153 36.60 -22.29 29.28
N SER A 154 35.40 -22.68 29.71
CA SER A 154 35.12 -24.09 30.07
C SER A 154 34.86 -24.92 28.81
N ARG A 155 35.77 -25.87 28.50
CA ARG A 155 35.73 -26.74 27.31
C ARG A 155 34.70 -27.88 27.33
N ASP A 156 33.92 -28.05 28.40
CA ASP A 156 33.03 -29.20 28.57
C ASP A 156 31.59 -28.82 29.00
N ILE A 157 30.92 -27.97 28.22
CA ILE A 157 29.45 -27.80 28.34
C ILE A 157 28.79 -28.62 27.23
N ALA A 158 27.91 -29.56 27.63
CA ALA A 158 27.19 -30.45 26.73
C ALA A 158 26.51 -29.66 25.59
N ARG A 159 26.87 -29.99 24.34
CA ARG A 159 26.32 -29.44 23.09
C ARG A 159 24.85 -29.85 22.90
N TYR A 160 23.93 -29.29 23.68
CA TYR A 160 22.51 -29.23 23.34
C TYR A 160 21.78 -28.09 24.09
N THR A 161 22.01 -26.83 23.70
CA THR A 161 20.96 -25.77 23.79
C THR A 161 21.32 -24.59 22.87
N ALA A 162 20.47 -24.37 21.86
CA ALA A 162 20.32 -23.20 20.97
C ALA A 162 21.59 -22.45 20.45
N GLU A 163 21.93 -22.70 19.17
CA GLU A 163 22.86 -21.87 18.33
C GLU A 163 22.54 -20.35 18.37
N LYS A 164 21.31 -19.99 18.74
CA LYS A 164 20.85 -18.60 18.88
C LYS A 164 21.52 -17.87 20.07
N VAL A 165 21.59 -18.52 21.24
CA VAL A 165 22.14 -17.90 22.46
C VAL A 165 23.66 -17.73 22.34
N GLN A 166 24.33 -18.67 21.65
CA GLN A 166 25.76 -18.56 21.30
C GLN A 166 26.05 -17.37 20.38
N ARG A 167 25.23 -17.16 19.34
CA ARG A 167 25.37 -15.98 18.45
C ARG A 167 25.17 -14.67 19.20
N TRP A 168 24.31 -14.64 20.20
CA TRP A 168 24.19 -13.47 21.09
C TRP A 168 25.38 -13.28 22.02
N GLY A 169 26.09 -14.35 22.37
CA GLY A 169 27.39 -14.26 23.03
C GLY A 169 28.38 -13.37 22.26
N LEU A 170 28.40 -13.47 20.92
CA LEU A 170 29.24 -12.60 20.08
C LEU A 170 28.88 -11.10 20.21
N VAL A 171 27.61 -10.77 20.44
CA VAL A 171 27.19 -9.39 20.69
C VAL A 171 27.72 -8.93 22.05
N MET A 172 27.62 -9.79 23.06
CA MET A 172 28.10 -9.50 24.40
C MET A 172 29.63 -9.30 24.45
N MET A 173 30.40 -9.95 23.57
CA MET A 173 31.84 -9.71 23.43
C MET A 173 32.22 -8.26 23.04
N GLY A 174 31.26 -7.48 22.52
CA GLY A 174 31.47 -6.06 22.22
C GLY A 174 31.44 -5.15 23.45
N PHE A 175 31.10 -5.68 24.63
CA PHE A 175 30.94 -4.91 25.87
C PHE A 175 31.96 -5.33 26.92
N ASN A 176 32.41 -4.36 27.72
CA ASN A 176 33.21 -4.62 28.92
C ASN A 176 32.27 -4.76 30.12
N TYR A 177 32.12 -5.97 30.68
CA TYR A 177 31.23 -6.22 31.82
C TYR A 177 31.70 -7.37 32.70
N THR A 178 31.16 -7.42 33.91
CA THR A 178 31.25 -8.60 34.79
C THR A 178 29.84 -9.09 35.08
N ILE A 179 29.61 -10.40 34.97
CA ILE A 179 28.31 -11.02 35.21
C ILE A 179 28.27 -11.65 36.60
N HIS A 180 27.22 -11.35 37.36
CA HIS A 180 27.02 -11.79 38.74
C HIS A 180 25.67 -12.49 38.85
N HIS A 181 25.65 -13.64 39.54
CA HIS A 181 24.40 -14.28 39.91
C HIS A 181 23.79 -13.60 41.13
N ILE A 182 22.49 -13.34 41.11
CA ILE A 182 21.71 -12.90 42.27
C ILE A 182 20.55 -13.86 42.50
N ASP A 183 20.04 -13.96 43.72
CA ASP A 183 18.86 -14.79 43.95
C ASP A 183 17.64 -14.10 43.31
N GLY A 184 16.71 -14.88 42.75
CA GLY A 184 15.55 -14.32 42.04
C GLY A 184 14.66 -13.44 42.93
N GLU A 185 14.63 -13.69 44.23
CA GLU A 185 13.94 -12.87 45.24
C GLU A 185 14.53 -11.45 45.35
N ASP A 186 15.80 -11.27 44.99
CA ASP A 186 16.51 -10.00 45.04
C ASP A 186 16.39 -9.22 43.70
N ASN A 187 15.95 -9.86 42.61
CA ASN A 187 15.77 -9.23 41.30
C ASN A 187 14.41 -8.50 41.14
N VAL A 188 13.91 -7.90 42.23
CA VAL A 188 12.53 -7.39 42.35
C VAL A 188 12.19 -6.36 41.27
N TRP A 189 13.14 -5.50 40.90
CA TRP A 189 12.90 -4.44 39.91
C TRP A 189 12.68 -4.97 38.49
N ALA A 190 13.48 -5.95 38.07
CA ALA A 190 13.35 -6.52 36.73
C ALA A 190 12.13 -7.46 36.65
N ASP A 191 11.86 -8.21 37.72
CA ASP A 191 10.69 -9.08 37.84
C ASP A 191 9.38 -8.28 37.78
N LEU A 192 9.33 -7.13 38.47
CA LEU A 192 8.21 -6.19 38.40
C LEU A 192 7.94 -5.77 36.94
N LEU A 193 8.98 -5.47 36.17
CA LEU A 193 8.85 -5.03 34.78
C LEU A 193 8.48 -6.17 33.82
N SER A 194 8.81 -7.42 34.15
CA SER A 194 8.56 -8.58 33.29
C SER A 194 7.26 -9.34 33.63
N ARG A 195 6.71 -9.20 34.85
CA ARG A 195 5.55 -9.98 35.34
C ARG A 195 4.36 -9.17 35.85
N TRP A 196 4.54 -7.92 36.29
CA TRP A 196 3.46 -7.17 36.94
C TRP A 196 2.28 -6.90 35.98
N GLY A 197 1.12 -7.47 36.30
CA GLY A 197 -0.11 -7.35 35.50
C GLY A 197 -0.32 -8.40 34.42
N ALA A 198 0.53 -9.43 34.30
CA ALA A 198 0.38 -10.50 33.31
C ALA A 198 -0.60 -11.60 33.76
N GLN A 199 -1.66 -11.86 32.99
CA GLN A 199 -2.62 -12.95 33.26
C GLN A 199 -2.08 -14.34 32.83
N HIS A 200 -2.29 -15.36 33.66
CA HIS A 200 -1.90 -16.77 33.42
C HIS A 200 -2.93 -17.49 32.52
N ILE A 201 -2.55 -17.89 31.30
CA ILE A 201 -3.42 -18.66 30.37
C ILE A 201 -2.57 -19.70 29.60
N PRO A 202 -3.02 -20.95 29.39
CA PRO A 202 -2.22 -22.01 28.74
C PRO A 202 -2.11 -21.84 27.21
N PRO A 203 -1.12 -22.47 26.54
CA PRO A 203 -0.82 -22.17 25.15
C PRO A 203 -1.69 -22.97 24.17
N SER A 204 -2.28 -22.29 23.19
CA SER A 204 -2.85 -22.92 21.98
C SER A 204 -2.37 -22.21 20.72
N VAL A 205 -1.84 -22.99 19.78
CA VAL A 205 -1.48 -22.58 18.41
C VAL A 205 -2.74 -22.57 17.55
N GLN A 206 -2.97 -21.53 16.74
CA GLN A 206 -3.86 -21.62 15.56
C GLN A 206 -3.57 -20.53 14.51
N ALA A 207 -3.84 -20.88 13.26
CA ALA A 207 -3.46 -20.22 12.02
C ALA A 207 -4.18 -18.87 11.77
N LEU A 208 -3.48 -17.94 11.11
CA LEU A 208 -3.98 -16.61 10.76
C LEU A 208 -4.72 -16.61 9.41
N HIS A 209 -6.01 -16.28 9.44
CA HIS A 209 -6.81 -15.87 8.30
C HIS A 209 -6.74 -14.34 8.18
N VAL A 210 -6.31 -13.80 7.02
CA VAL A 210 -6.23 -12.34 6.80
C VAL A 210 -7.48 -11.88 6.04
N ILE A 211 -8.24 -10.96 6.63
CA ILE A 211 -9.35 -10.25 5.99
C ILE A 211 -8.82 -8.87 5.51
N PRO A 212 -9.10 -8.44 4.28
CA PRO A 212 -8.64 -7.15 3.75
C PRO A 212 -9.32 -5.97 4.48
N SER A 213 -8.53 -4.98 4.92
CA SER A 213 -9.02 -3.78 5.61
C SER A 213 -9.35 -2.64 4.63
N ASN A 214 -10.55 -2.06 4.74
CA ASN A 214 -10.94 -0.83 4.06
C ASN A 214 -10.28 0.42 4.70
N PRO A 215 -10.00 1.49 3.93
CA PRO A 215 -9.62 2.79 4.49
C PRO A 215 -10.75 3.36 5.38
N SER A 216 -10.39 4.23 6.32
CA SER A 216 -11.31 4.83 7.30
C SER A 216 -12.59 5.36 6.62
N PRO A 217 -13.80 4.91 7.03
CA PRO A 217 -15.06 5.30 6.39
C PRO A 217 -15.37 6.81 6.43
N LEU A 218 -14.66 7.59 7.26
CA LEU A 218 -14.75 9.06 7.29
C LEU A 218 -14.05 9.75 6.10
N LEU A 219 -13.23 9.02 5.36
CA LEU A 219 -12.50 9.51 4.18
C LEU A 219 -13.15 9.04 2.87
N ASP A 220 -14.26 8.30 2.98
CA ASP A 220 -15.06 7.83 1.86
C ASP A 220 -16.17 8.86 1.56
N GLU A 221 -16.05 9.56 0.43
CA GLU A 221 -17.02 10.61 0.01
C GLU A 221 -18.43 10.04 -0.25
N ASP A 222 -18.55 8.73 -0.49
CA ASP A 222 -19.82 8.04 -0.75
C ASP A 222 -20.43 7.40 0.53
N PHE A 223 -19.85 7.63 1.71
CA PHE A 223 -20.32 7.05 2.96
C PHE A 223 -21.66 7.65 3.41
N VAL A 224 -22.72 6.83 3.41
CA VAL A 224 -24.06 7.21 3.88
C VAL A 224 -24.30 6.74 5.31
N TRP A 225 -24.59 7.66 6.22
CA TRP A 225 -24.96 7.34 7.61
C TRP A 225 -26.22 6.47 7.66
N PRO A 226 -26.28 5.46 8.56
CA PRO A 226 -27.42 4.57 8.66
C PRO A 226 -28.65 5.36 9.16
N SER A 227 -29.80 5.18 8.52
CA SER A 227 -31.06 5.80 8.94
C SER A 227 -31.94 4.84 9.74
N VAL A 228 -32.85 5.38 10.54
CA VAL A 228 -33.81 4.55 11.30
C VAL A 228 -34.74 3.79 10.34
N ASP A 229 -35.16 4.41 9.25
CA ASP A 229 -36.02 3.76 8.23
C ASP A 229 -35.33 2.57 7.56
N GLU A 230 -34.01 2.67 7.31
CA GLU A 230 -33.20 1.57 6.78
C GLU A 230 -33.14 0.40 7.75
N ILE A 231 -33.00 0.68 9.05
CA ILE A 231 -33.01 -0.34 10.10
C ILE A 231 -34.39 -1.01 10.19
N ILE A 232 -35.47 -0.24 10.11
CA ILE A 232 -36.85 -0.77 10.12
C ILE A 232 -37.06 -1.71 8.94
N ALA A 233 -36.70 -1.29 7.72
CA ALA A 233 -36.85 -2.13 6.52
C ALA A 233 -36.06 -3.44 6.63
N LEU A 234 -34.89 -3.40 7.25
CA LEU A 234 -34.03 -4.55 7.48
C LEU A 234 -34.62 -5.51 8.52
N GLN A 235 -35.17 -5.00 9.62
CA GLN A 235 -35.91 -5.80 10.60
C GLN A 235 -37.15 -6.45 9.93
N ASP A 236 -37.86 -5.66 9.12
CA ASP A 236 -38.88 -6.03 8.14
C ASP A 236 -38.62 -7.33 7.43
N LYS A 237 -37.58 -7.22 6.63
CA LYS A 237 -37.15 -8.24 5.72
C LYS A 237 -36.72 -9.51 6.47
N ALA A 238 -35.99 -9.37 7.58
CA ALA A 238 -35.54 -10.51 8.36
C ALA A 238 -36.71 -11.32 8.94
N LEU A 239 -37.74 -10.64 9.44
CA LEU A 239 -38.94 -11.27 10.00
C LEU A 239 -39.79 -12.00 8.94
N VAL A 240 -39.89 -11.45 7.73
CA VAL A 240 -40.69 -12.03 6.65
C VAL A 240 -39.95 -13.17 5.95
N GLU A 241 -38.70 -12.96 5.56
CA GLU A 241 -37.97 -13.89 4.70
C GLU A 241 -37.26 -15.00 5.50
N HIS A 242 -36.92 -14.75 6.77
CA HIS A 242 -36.10 -15.67 7.58
C HIS A 242 -36.59 -15.86 9.03
N PRO A 243 -37.89 -16.15 9.25
CA PRO A 243 -38.47 -16.25 10.59
C PRO A 243 -37.76 -17.28 11.48
N GLN A 244 -37.28 -18.38 10.90
CA GLN A 244 -36.63 -19.48 11.64
C GLN A 244 -35.20 -19.16 12.11
N LEU A 245 -34.55 -18.15 11.49
CA LEU A 245 -33.26 -17.64 11.93
C LEU A 245 -33.43 -16.55 12.97
N VAL A 246 -34.50 -15.75 12.85
CA VAL A 246 -34.88 -14.75 13.85
C VAL A 246 -35.28 -15.43 15.17
N GLU A 247 -36.02 -16.53 15.14
CA GLU A 247 -36.36 -17.33 16.34
C GLU A 247 -35.12 -17.86 17.09
N LYS A 248 -33.99 -18.00 16.39
CA LYS A 248 -32.71 -18.46 16.97
C LYS A 248 -31.80 -17.32 17.40
N ASP A 249 -32.15 -16.06 17.13
CA ASP A 249 -31.38 -14.90 17.56
C ASP A 249 -31.69 -14.60 19.03
N PRO A 250 -30.73 -14.81 19.95
CA PRO A 250 -30.95 -14.60 21.39
C PRO A 250 -31.16 -13.13 21.76
N THR A 251 -30.96 -12.20 20.82
CA THR A 251 -31.16 -10.76 21.01
C THR A 251 -32.44 -10.25 20.35
N CYS A 252 -33.23 -11.13 19.70
CA CYS A 252 -34.55 -10.80 19.20
C CYS A 252 -35.49 -10.46 20.35
N PRO A 253 -36.30 -9.38 20.27
CA PRO A 253 -37.28 -9.06 21.31
C PRO A 253 -38.39 -10.12 21.42
N ASP A 254 -38.70 -10.57 22.64
CA ASP A 254 -39.76 -11.57 22.94
C ASP A 254 -41.16 -11.12 22.49
N VAL A 255 -41.39 -9.81 22.51
CA VAL A 255 -42.61 -9.17 21.99
C VAL A 255 -42.17 -8.25 20.87
N LEU A 256 -42.40 -8.67 19.62
CA LEU A 256 -42.35 -7.77 18.48
C LEU A 256 -43.46 -6.74 18.69
N THR A 257 -43.10 -5.59 19.27
CA THR A 257 -44.04 -4.51 19.54
C THR A 257 -44.71 -4.10 18.24
N THR A 258 -46.00 -3.72 18.29
CA THR A 258 -46.72 -3.13 17.14
C THR A 258 -46.11 -1.80 16.66
N HIS A 259 -45.09 -1.28 17.36
CA HIS A 259 -44.35 -0.07 17.03
C HIS A 259 -42.95 -0.39 16.50
N ARG A 260 -42.56 0.30 15.42
CA ARG A 260 -41.25 0.23 14.77
C ARG A 260 -40.40 1.46 15.14
N PRO A 261 -39.06 1.33 15.28
CA PRO A 261 -38.24 0.12 15.10
C PRO A 261 -38.41 -0.89 16.24
N TYR A 262 -38.22 -2.18 15.96
CA TYR A 262 -38.26 -3.20 17.01
C TYR A 262 -37.03 -3.05 17.93
N CYS A 263 -37.28 -3.05 19.23
CA CYS A 263 -36.27 -2.81 20.24
C CYS A 263 -36.32 -3.91 21.31
N SER A 264 -35.18 -4.20 21.93
CA SER A 264 -35.10 -5.07 23.11
C SER A 264 -35.88 -4.47 24.30
N SER A 265 -36.09 -5.28 25.34
CA SER A 265 -36.71 -4.86 26.61
C SER A 265 -36.03 -3.65 27.28
N GLU A 266 -34.75 -3.40 26.99
CA GLU A 266 -33.98 -2.25 27.46
C GLU A 266 -34.07 -1.01 26.53
N GLY A 267 -34.91 -1.05 25.49
CA GLY A 267 -35.09 0.07 24.55
C GLY A 267 -33.98 0.22 23.50
N ARG A 268 -33.09 -0.78 23.37
CA ARG A 268 -32.02 -0.80 22.35
C ARG A 268 -32.56 -1.34 21.03
N MET A 269 -32.26 -0.66 19.92
CA MET A 269 -32.68 -1.08 18.59
C MET A 269 -32.03 -2.42 18.22
N TRP A 270 -32.84 -3.40 17.86
CA TRP A 270 -32.37 -4.73 17.50
C TRP A 270 -31.88 -4.76 16.05
N ILE A 271 -30.65 -5.22 15.82
CA ILE A 271 -30.12 -5.48 14.46
C ILE A 271 -30.10 -7.00 14.26
N PRO A 272 -30.90 -7.56 13.32
CA PRO A 272 -30.92 -8.99 13.03
C PRO A 272 -29.54 -9.58 12.78
N SER A 273 -29.30 -10.79 13.31
CA SER A 273 -27.99 -11.44 13.24
C SER A 273 -27.76 -12.27 11.95
N CYS A 274 -28.81 -12.61 11.20
CA CYS A 274 -28.73 -13.46 10.02
C CYS A 274 -28.82 -12.68 8.69
N ASP A 275 -27.78 -12.80 7.86
CA ASP A 275 -27.71 -12.22 6.51
C ASP A 275 -27.74 -13.32 5.44
N PRO A 276 -28.83 -13.50 4.68
CA PRO A 276 -29.00 -14.65 3.81
C PRO A 276 -28.75 -14.34 2.33
N GLY A 277 -27.98 -13.31 1.98
CA GLY A 277 -27.55 -13.18 0.57
C GLY A 277 -26.98 -11.85 0.08
N SER A 278 -26.77 -10.84 0.93
CA SER A 278 -26.11 -9.60 0.51
C SER A 278 -25.49 -8.94 1.74
N ASN A 279 -24.25 -8.43 1.70
CA ASN A 279 -23.53 -7.82 2.84
C ASN A 279 -24.21 -6.62 3.57
N THR A 280 -25.52 -6.42 3.44
CA THR A 280 -26.35 -5.31 3.94
C THR A 280 -26.37 -5.25 5.47
N ILE A 281 -26.56 -6.38 6.18
CA ILE A 281 -26.55 -6.39 7.66
C ILE A 281 -25.13 -6.13 8.17
N THR A 282 -24.14 -6.76 7.57
CA THR A 282 -22.73 -6.50 7.88
C THR A 282 -22.38 -5.02 7.64
N ASN A 283 -22.88 -4.44 6.56
CA ASN A 283 -22.65 -3.04 6.21
C ASN A 283 -23.32 -2.08 7.22
N ILE A 284 -24.55 -2.36 7.68
CA ILE A 284 -25.22 -1.51 8.68
C ILE A 284 -24.52 -1.59 10.05
N LYS A 285 -24.08 -2.79 10.45
CA LYS A 285 -23.27 -2.99 11.68
C LYS A 285 -21.96 -2.20 11.62
N ILE A 286 -21.22 -2.27 10.50
CA ILE A 286 -19.99 -1.50 10.30
C ILE A 286 -20.25 0.00 10.42
N ARG A 287 -21.30 0.52 9.77
CA ARG A 287 -21.66 1.94 9.81
C ARG A 287 -22.01 2.41 11.23
N ILE A 288 -22.75 1.59 11.99
CA ILE A 288 -23.06 1.85 13.40
C ILE A 288 -21.78 1.84 14.25
N MET A 289 -20.85 0.92 14.00
CA MET A 289 -19.58 0.88 14.72
C MET A 289 -18.69 2.08 14.41
N VAL A 290 -18.70 2.60 13.17
CA VAL A 290 -18.02 3.86 12.80
C VAL A 290 -18.57 5.04 13.62
N LEU A 291 -19.90 5.15 13.76
CA LEU A 291 -20.54 6.18 14.59
C LEU A 291 -20.10 6.10 16.06
N GLY A 292 -20.02 4.89 16.60
CA GLY A 292 -19.55 4.65 17.97
C GLY A 292 -18.07 4.95 18.14
N HIS A 293 -17.28 4.71 17.11
CA HIS A 293 -15.81 4.77 17.15
C HIS A 293 -15.24 6.15 16.86
N CYS A 294 -15.88 6.96 16.02
CA CYS A 294 -15.38 8.25 15.58
C CYS A 294 -16.05 9.40 16.36
N GLY A 295 -15.38 9.93 17.39
CA GLY A 295 -15.85 11.10 18.14
C GLY A 295 -15.27 12.43 17.61
N THR A 296 -15.83 13.56 18.07
CA THR A 296 -15.33 14.91 17.74
C THR A 296 -13.90 15.21 18.20
N ALA A 297 -13.34 14.38 19.09
CA ALA A 297 -11.97 14.48 19.61
C ALA A 297 -11.02 13.39 19.07
N GLY A 298 -11.44 12.67 18.01
CA GLY A 298 -10.68 11.56 17.43
C GLY A 298 -11.32 10.19 17.67
N HIS A 299 -10.56 9.14 17.36
CA HIS A 299 -11.02 7.75 17.48
C HIS A 299 -11.09 7.31 18.95
N ARG A 300 -12.19 6.68 19.33
CA ARG A 300 -12.42 6.14 20.68
C ARG A 300 -11.78 4.75 20.80
N GLY A 301 -11.20 4.45 21.95
CA GLY A 301 -10.74 3.11 22.28
C GLY A 301 -11.90 2.11 22.39
N LEU A 302 -11.57 0.82 22.38
CA LEU A 302 -12.52 -0.30 22.40
C LEU A 302 -13.66 -0.12 23.41
N GLU A 303 -13.34 0.14 24.68
CA GLU A 303 -14.35 0.26 25.74
C GLU A 303 -15.36 1.38 25.48
N MET A 304 -14.86 2.53 25.01
CA MET A 304 -15.70 3.69 24.73
C MET A 304 -16.52 3.53 23.44
N THR A 305 -15.98 2.82 22.45
CA THR A 305 -16.74 2.43 21.25
C THR A 305 -17.84 1.44 21.62
N LEU A 306 -17.51 0.40 22.39
CA LEU A 306 -18.46 -0.61 22.82
C LEU A 306 -19.60 0.01 23.62
N LYS A 307 -19.27 0.84 24.62
CA LYS A 307 -20.27 1.57 25.41
C LYS A 307 -21.19 2.43 24.53
N ALA A 308 -20.63 3.21 23.60
CA ALA A 308 -21.42 4.08 22.74
C ALA A 308 -22.38 3.32 21.80
N VAL A 309 -21.98 2.12 21.35
CA VAL A 309 -22.79 1.27 20.47
C VAL A 309 -23.85 0.50 21.28
N SER A 310 -23.45 -0.14 22.38
CA SER A 310 -24.33 -0.99 23.20
C SER A 310 -25.40 -0.21 23.96
N GLU A 311 -25.22 1.10 24.16
CA GLU A 311 -26.25 1.97 24.75
C GLU A 311 -27.47 2.16 23.83
N ARG A 312 -27.34 1.92 22.51
CA ARG A 312 -28.40 2.24 21.53
C ARG A 312 -28.80 1.06 20.64
N PHE A 313 -27.92 0.09 20.45
CA PHE A 313 -28.12 -1.04 19.55
C PHE A 313 -27.85 -2.37 20.27
N THR A 314 -28.47 -3.44 19.77
CA THR A 314 -28.24 -4.80 20.23
C THR A 314 -28.25 -5.78 19.05
N TRP A 315 -27.32 -6.74 19.05
CA TRP A 315 -27.29 -7.90 18.15
C TRP A 315 -26.43 -9.01 18.78
N CYS A 316 -26.58 -10.25 18.32
CA CYS A 316 -26.01 -11.45 18.98
C CYS A 316 -24.52 -11.33 19.31
N ASP A 317 -23.70 -10.87 18.36
CA ASP A 317 -22.23 -10.83 18.49
C ASP A 317 -21.66 -9.41 18.69
N LEU A 318 -22.45 -8.47 19.23
CA LEU A 318 -22.08 -7.04 19.33
C LEU A 318 -20.72 -6.79 19.97
N ILE A 319 -20.41 -7.49 21.06
CA ILE A 319 -19.16 -7.30 21.78
C ILE A 319 -17.97 -7.76 20.93
N GLU A 320 -18.08 -8.92 20.28
CA GLU A 320 -17.02 -9.48 19.45
C GLU A 320 -16.84 -8.69 18.15
N ASP A 321 -17.92 -8.23 17.54
CA ASP A 321 -17.89 -7.36 16.35
C ASP A 321 -17.20 -6.02 16.65
N VAL A 322 -17.51 -5.36 17.78
CA VAL A 322 -16.86 -4.10 18.16
C VAL A 322 -15.38 -4.30 18.50
N LYS A 323 -15.03 -5.41 19.17
CA LYS A 323 -13.63 -5.80 19.43
C LYS A 323 -12.87 -5.97 18.12
N LEU A 324 -13.43 -6.74 17.20
CA LEU A 324 -12.83 -6.99 15.89
C LEU A 324 -12.67 -5.67 15.12
N PHE A 325 -13.71 -4.86 15.04
CA PHE A 325 -13.70 -3.56 14.37
C PHE A 325 -12.64 -2.61 14.93
N CYS A 326 -12.59 -2.42 16.25
CA CYS A 326 -11.61 -1.54 16.89
C CYS A 326 -10.17 -2.08 16.71
N SER A 327 -10.00 -3.41 16.79
CA SER A 327 -8.70 -4.04 16.61
C SER A 327 -8.16 -3.87 15.19
N GLN A 328 -9.03 -3.70 14.20
CA GLN A 328 -8.69 -3.49 12.78
C GLN A 328 -8.58 -2.00 12.40
N CYS A 329 -8.89 -1.08 13.31
CA CYS A 329 -8.82 0.35 13.00
C CYS A 329 -7.36 0.82 12.85
N PHE A 330 -6.97 1.18 11.63
CA PHE A 330 -5.60 1.57 11.31
C PHE A 330 -5.11 2.83 12.05
N HIS A 331 -6.00 3.79 12.34
CA HIS A 331 -5.67 4.99 13.10
C HIS A 331 -5.39 4.68 14.58
N CYS A 332 -6.19 3.80 15.18
CA CYS A 332 -5.95 3.30 16.53
C CYS A 332 -4.70 2.42 16.58
N GLN A 333 -4.50 1.55 15.58
CA GLN A 333 -3.28 0.74 15.48
C GLN A 333 -2.04 1.62 15.37
N LYS A 334 -2.01 2.61 14.47
CA LYS A 334 -0.87 3.54 14.34
C LYS A 334 -0.56 4.32 15.62
N SER A 335 -1.59 4.71 16.37
CA SER A 335 -1.44 5.50 17.59
C SER A 335 -1.12 4.63 18.81
N ALA A 336 -1.50 3.35 18.81
CA ALA A 336 -1.35 2.43 19.94
C ALA A 336 -0.19 1.43 19.79
N SER A 337 0.31 1.15 18.58
CA SER A 337 1.33 0.12 18.33
C SER A 337 2.71 0.67 17.98
N GLY A 338 3.21 1.59 18.82
CA GLY A 338 4.61 1.53 19.27
C GLY A 338 5.74 1.55 18.24
N THR A 339 5.59 2.20 17.09
CA THR A 339 6.74 2.70 16.32
C THR A 339 6.42 4.10 15.79
N MET A 340 6.71 5.13 16.60
CA MET A 340 6.86 6.48 16.07
C MET A 340 8.12 6.49 15.19
N VAL A 341 7.97 6.78 13.91
CA VAL A 341 9.13 7.08 13.05
C VAL A 341 9.72 8.39 13.55
N PRO A 342 10.98 8.44 14.04
CA PRO A 342 11.61 9.70 14.39
C PRO A 342 11.76 10.52 13.11
N VAL A 343 11.24 11.74 13.12
CA VAL A 343 11.55 12.72 12.08
C VAL A 343 13.02 13.15 12.29
N PRO A 344 13.83 13.28 11.22
CA PRO A 344 15.25 13.60 11.35
C PRO A 344 15.50 14.84 12.21
N LEU A 345 16.51 14.75 13.10
CA LEU A 345 16.96 15.83 13.97
C LEU A 345 17.43 17.04 13.14
N GLY A 346 16.81 18.20 13.37
CA GLY A 346 17.35 19.49 12.94
C GLY A 346 18.64 19.83 13.69
N SER A 347 19.42 20.77 13.17
CA SER A 347 20.66 21.23 13.80
C SER A 347 20.41 21.83 15.18
N GLN A 348 21.22 21.42 16.16
CA GLN A 348 21.14 21.87 17.55
C GLN A 348 21.57 23.34 17.68
N ILE A 349 20.73 24.17 18.31
CA ILE A 349 21.09 25.53 18.72
C ILE A 349 21.57 25.46 20.17
N HIS A 350 22.79 25.92 20.44
CA HIS A 350 23.38 25.92 21.78
C HIS A 350 23.24 27.30 22.44
N ALA A 351 22.81 27.31 23.71
CA ALA A 351 22.90 28.47 24.57
C ALA A 351 24.17 28.37 25.43
N SER A 352 24.83 29.49 25.64
CA SER A 352 26.04 29.62 26.46
C SER A 352 25.74 30.21 27.85
N HIS A 353 24.59 30.88 28.03
CA HIS A 353 24.19 31.51 29.30
C HIS A 353 22.67 31.39 29.57
N PRO A 354 22.22 31.56 30.83
CA PRO A 354 20.79 31.54 31.17
C PRO A 354 19.98 32.64 30.44
N ASN A 355 18.75 32.31 30.01
CA ASN A 355 17.80 33.19 29.30
C ASN A 355 18.19 33.61 27.87
N GLU A 356 19.21 32.99 27.28
CA GLU A 356 19.63 33.26 25.90
C GLU A 356 18.68 32.66 24.86
N VAL A 357 17.94 31.60 25.22
CA VAL A 357 16.96 30.91 24.36
C VAL A 357 15.70 30.55 25.17
N LEU A 358 14.51 30.73 24.57
CA LEU A 358 13.19 30.41 25.13
C LEU A 358 12.42 29.45 24.19
N HIS A 359 11.69 28.47 24.75
CA HIS A 359 10.95 27.44 24.00
C HIS A 359 9.51 27.25 24.51
N PHE A 360 8.57 26.89 23.63
CA PHE A 360 7.14 26.68 23.93
C PHE A 360 6.53 25.53 23.10
N ASP A 361 5.77 24.63 23.73
CA ASP A 361 4.90 23.66 23.05
C ASP A 361 3.46 24.19 22.96
N PHE A 362 2.83 24.06 21.79
CA PHE A 362 1.46 24.54 21.59
C PHE A 362 0.56 23.63 20.76
N LEU A 363 -0.75 23.74 21.02
CA LEU A 363 -1.81 23.11 20.23
C LEU A 363 -2.53 24.17 19.39
N TYR A 364 -2.64 23.94 18.08
CA TYR A 364 -3.41 24.78 17.16
C TYR A 364 -4.88 24.33 17.16
N MET A 365 -5.79 25.26 17.45
CA MET A 365 -7.22 24.98 17.59
C MET A 365 -8.07 25.36 16.37
N GLY A 366 -7.43 25.75 15.25
CA GLY A 366 -8.13 26.26 14.06
C GLY A 366 -8.52 27.74 14.18
N PRO A 367 -8.96 28.36 13.07
CA PRO A 367 -9.47 29.72 13.08
C PRO A 367 -10.86 29.75 13.70
N SER A 368 -11.11 30.75 14.54
CA SER A 368 -12.44 31.02 15.06
C SER A 368 -13.31 31.76 14.04
N ASP A 369 -14.62 31.77 14.29
CA ASP A 369 -15.61 32.47 13.47
C ASP A 369 -15.41 34.00 13.47
N THR A 370 -14.58 34.54 14.37
CA THR A 370 -14.17 35.95 14.39
C THR A 370 -12.91 36.24 13.59
N GLY A 371 -12.26 35.20 13.03
CA GLY A 371 -10.99 35.32 12.31
C GLY A 371 -9.75 35.31 13.20
N ASP A 372 -9.91 35.25 14.52
CA ASP A 372 -8.81 35.15 15.46
C ASP A 372 -8.29 33.70 15.55
N MET A 373 -6.98 33.54 15.63
CA MET A 373 -6.32 32.25 15.78
C MET A 373 -5.92 32.02 17.23
N TYR A 374 -6.36 30.89 17.80
CA TYR A 374 -6.04 30.52 19.17
C TYR A 374 -4.96 29.45 19.22
N ILE A 375 -3.95 29.72 20.05
CA ILE A 375 -2.82 28.83 20.32
C ILE A 375 -2.85 28.55 21.83
N SER A 376 -3.02 27.28 22.21
CA SER A 376 -3.04 26.88 23.62
C SER A 376 -1.69 26.29 24.03
N PRO A 377 -0.94 26.89 24.98
CA PRO A 377 0.31 26.33 25.45
C PRO A 377 0.04 25.11 26.34
N THR A 378 0.68 23.98 26.05
CA THR A 378 0.45 22.71 26.78
C THR A 378 1.57 22.39 27.77
N LYS A 379 2.75 23.02 27.65
CA LYS A 379 3.87 22.89 28.60
C LYS A 379 4.86 24.06 28.47
N ALA A 380 5.40 24.52 29.60
CA ALA A 380 6.55 25.44 29.65
C ALA A 380 7.55 24.90 30.68
N THR A 381 8.79 24.63 30.26
CA THR A 381 9.85 24.10 31.13
C THR A 381 11.18 24.77 30.81
N SER A 382 11.92 25.18 31.85
CA SER A 382 13.31 25.65 31.74
C SER A 382 14.29 24.50 31.98
N LYS A 383 15.24 24.30 31.05
CA LYS A 383 16.22 23.20 30.88
C LYS A 383 15.65 21.89 30.33
N ALA A 384 16.26 21.22 29.36
CA ALA A 384 17.20 21.56 28.30
C ALA A 384 17.03 20.45 27.25
N ASP A 385 16.72 20.83 25.99
CA ASP A 385 16.86 20.10 24.73
C ASP A 385 15.74 20.53 23.75
N VAL A 386 16.10 20.88 22.52
CA VAL A 386 15.17 21.37 21.48
C VAL A 386 15.08 20.37 20.33
N GLN A 387 13.85 20.18 19.84
CA GLN A 387 13.58 19.88 18.44
C GLN A 387 12.35 20.68 17.99
N PHE A 388 12.45 21.43 16.89
CA PHE A 388 11.29 21.87 16.13
C PHE A 388 10.76 20.67 15.32
N ALA A 389 9.64 20.08 15.74
CA ALA A 389 8.90 19.13 14.92
C ALA A 389 7.84 19.88 14.10
N ASN A 390 8.19 20.22 12.86
CA ASN A 390 7.20 20.53 11.84
C ASN A 390 6.35 19.26 11.61
N ARG A 391 5.04 19.30 11.85
CA ARG A 391 4.13 18.14 11.67
C ARG A 391 3.84 17.81 10.21
N ASP A 392 4.45 18.50 9.25
CA ASP A 392 4.22 18.25 7.83
C ASP A 392 5.40 18.73 6.97
N PRO A 393 6.04 17.88 6.13
CA PRO A 393 7.06 18.34 5.18
C PRO A 393 6.49 19.09 3.96
N GLY A 394 5.17 19.37 3.93
CA GLY A 394 4.44 19.81 2.72
C GLY A 394 4.27 21.31 2.48
N TYR A 395 4.70 22.22 3.37
CA TYR A 395 4.50 23.67 3.17
C TYR A 395 5.82 24.46 3.23
N PRO A 396 6.08 25.37 2.27
CA PRO A 396 7.24 26.25 2.33
C PRO A 396 7.04 27.29 3.44
N VAL A 397 8.02 27.41 4.33
CA VAL A 397 8.13 28.51 5.29
C VAL A 397 8.34 29.80 4.51
N VAL A 398 7.36 30.71 4.60
CA VAL A 398 7.46 32.10 4.13
C VAL A 398 8.49 32.83 5.02
N PRO A 399 9.38 33.70 4.49
CA PRO A 399 10.41 34.42 5.26
C PRO A 399 9.91 35.39 6.36
N ALA A 400 8.62 35.38 6.70
CA ALA A 400 8.00 36.37 7.59
C ALA A 400 8.40 36.22 9.07
N CYS A 401 8.86 35.05 9.52
CA CYS A 401 9.28 34.86 10.91
C CYS A 401 10.68 35.41 11.21
N TYR A 402 11.51 35.66 10.20
CA TYR A 402 12.84 36.24 10.40
C TYR A 402 12.80 37.77 10.64
N SER A 403 11.75 38.48 10.18
CA SER A 403 11.63 39.94 10.35
C SER A 403 10.96 40.36 11.67
N LEU A 404 10.25 39.45 12.33
CA LEU A 404 9.69 39.71 13.66
C LEU A 404 10.77 39.65 14.76
N TYR A 405 11.80 38.82 14.56
CA TYR A 405 12.89 38.65 15.52
C TYR A 405 13.94 39.78 15.43
N THR A 406 14.23 40.31 14.23
CA THR A 406 15.13 41.46 14.07
C THR A 406 14.53 42.78 14.56
N LYS A 407 13.20 42.93 14.60
CA LYS A 407 12.54 44.13 15.16
C LYS A 407 12.39 44.11 16.69
N LEU A 408 12.56 42.97 17.35
CA LEU A 408 12.44 42.85 18.81
C LEU A 408 13.79 42.96 19.53
N LEU A 409 14.92 42.90 18.82
CA LEU A 409 16.26 43.05 19.39
C LEU A 409 16.80 44.49 19.35
N ASP A 410 16.22 45.40 18.56
CA ASP A 410 16.75 46.76 18.38
C ASP A 410 16.19 47.84 19.34
N HIS A 411 15.30 47.48 20.27
CA HIS A 411 14.78 48.45 21.24
C HIS A 411 14.73 47.87 22.66
N ARG A 412 15.92 47.76 23.27
CA ARG A 412 16.05 47.57 24.72
C ARG A 412 16.08 48.87 25.53
N ASP A 413 16.21 50.02 24.87
CA ASP A 413 16.28 51.32 25.54
C ASP A 413 15.41 52.35 24.82
N HIS A 414 14.09 52.35 25.06
CA HIS A 414 13.28 53.57 25.19
C HIS A 414 11.78 53.26 25.30
N PHE A 415 11.08 54.15 25.99
CA PHE A 415 9.62 54.23 26.14
C PHE A 415 8.94 53.39 27.24
N LYS A 416 9.23 53.79 28.48
CA LYS A 416 8.16 54.27 29.37
C LYS A 416 7.43 55.42 28.67
N SER A 417 6.13 55.28 28.41
CA SER A 417 5.07 56.32 28.43
C SER A 417 4.05 56.22 27.27
N CYS A 418 2.77 56.13 27.66
CA CYS A 418 1.59 56.77 27.04
C CYS A 418 1.05 56.31 25.65
N LEU A 419 -0.21 55.82 25.70
CA LEU A 419 -1.39 56.18 24.87
C LEU A 419 -1.42 55.90 23.34
N ILE A 420 -2.29 54.94 22.94
CA ILE A 420 -3.37 54.93 21.90
C ILE A 420 -3.48 56.19 20.96
N PRO A 421 -4.00 56.14 19.69
CA PRO A 421 -4.11 55.10 18.63
C PRO A 421 -3.64 55.61 17.23
N MET A 422 -3.29 54.74 16.26
CA MET A 422 -3.41 55.08 14.82
C MET A 422 -3.79 53.85 13.97
N THR A 423 -4.53 54.12 12.91
CA THR A 423 -5.59 53.28 12.34
C THR A 423 -5.16 52.38 11.19
N SER A 424 -5.88 51.25 11.10
CA SER A 424 -5.85 50.29 10.00
C SER A 424 -6.38 50.89 8.70
N ARG A 425 -5.57 50.92 7.64
CA ARG A 425 -6.12 50.94 6.27
C ARG A 425 -5.18 50.49 5.15
N TRP A 426 -3.89 50.30 5.42
CA TRP A 426 -2.92 49.87 4.39
C TRP A 426 -2.55 48.38 4.45
N PHE A 427 -2.89 47.67 5.54
CA PHE A 427 -2.50 46.26 5.72
C PHE A 427 -3.43 45.26 5.00
N SER A 428 -4.73 45.58 4.85
CA SER A 428 -5.69 44.69 4.18
C SER A 428 -5.47 44.54 2.68
N TRP A 429 -4.85 45.51 2.01
CA TRP A 429 -4.61 45.43 0.57
C TRP A 429 -3.41 44.54 0.22
N ILE A 430 -2.36 44.57 1.03
CA ILE A 430 -1.12 43.82 0.77
C ILE A 430 -1.27 42.34 1.13
N VAL A 431 -2.01 42.03 2.20
CA VAL A 431 -2.26 40.64 2.63
C VAL A 431 -3.23 39.93 1.67
N GLY A 432 -4.22 40.64 1.10
CA GLY A 432 -5.13 40.08 0.11
C GLY A 432 -4.43 39.64 -1.19
N VAL A 433 -3.42 40.40 -1.65
CA VAL A 433 -2.67 40.07 -2.86
C VAL A 433 -1.67 38.92 -2.63
N LEU A 434 -1.10 38.81 -1.42
CA LEU A 434 -0.16 37.72 -1.08
C LEU A 434 -0.86 36.37 -0.83
N VAL A 435 -2.06 36.37 -0.25
CA VAL A 435 -2.83 35.13 -0.01
C VAL A 435 -3.34 34.53 -1.33
N LEU A 436 -3.72 35.36 -2.31
CA LEU A 436 -4.05 34.92 -3.67
C LEU A 436 -2.83 34.35 -4.43
N ALA A 437 -1.62 34.84 -4.15
CA ALA A 437 -0.39 34.35 -4.77
C ALA A 437 0.13 33.03 -4.16
N ILE A 438 -0.18 32.75 -2.89
CA ILE A 438 0.29 31.55 -2.18
C ILE A 438 -0.65 30.35 -2.43
N LEU A 439 -1.97 30.58 -2.54
CA LEU A 439 -2.91 29.54 -3.00
C LEU A 439 -2.69 29.12 -4.46
N ALA A 440 -1.94 29.90 -5.25
CA ALA A 440 -1.57 29.57 -6.61
C ALA A 440 -0.35 28.62 -6.71
N LYS A 441 0.38 28.30 -5.63
CA LYS A 441 1.68 27.58 -5.73
C LYS A 441 1.72 26.15 -5.19
N MET A 442 0.62 25.59 -4.70
CA MET A 442 0.52 24.15 -4.41
C MET A 442 -0.19 23.44 -5.57
N SER A 443 0.59 22.74 -6.40
CA SER A 443 0.17 21.97 -7.58
C SER A 443 -0.65 22.75 -8.62
N HIS A 444 0.01 23.56 -9.44
CA HIS A 444 -0.54 23.97 -10.74
C HIS A 444 -0.43 22.82 -11.77
N SER A 445 -0.95 21.63 -11.45
CA SER A 445 -1.29 20.69 -12.52
C SER A 445 -2.49 21.29 -13.26
N GLN A 446 -2.37 21.49 -14.57
CA GLN A 446 -3.38 22.17 -15.37
C GLN A 446 -4.75 21.48 -15.20
N LYS A 447 -5.76 22.21 -14.73
CA LYS A 447 -7.16 21.72 -14.68
C LYS A 447 -7.66 21.52 -16.10
N ILE A 448 -8.34 20.39 -16.35
CA ILE A 448 -8.95 20.09 -17.65
C ILE A 448 -10.39 20.59 -17.59
N SER A 449 -10.66 21.78 -18.10
CA SER A 449 -11.99 22.39 -18.03
C SER A 449 -12.80 22.03 -19.27
N ILE A 450 -13.94 21.35 -19.08
CA ILE A 450 -14.82 20.91 -20.18
C ILE A 450 -16.26 21.24 -19.78
N GLY A 451 -17.02 21.86 -20.68
CA GLY A 451 -18.45 22.12 -20.44
C GLY A 451 -19.28 20.84 -20.47
N ARG A 452 -20.31 20.74 -19.63
CA ARG A 452 -21.12 19.52 -19.45
C ARG A 452 -21.63 18.90 -20.75
N ASN A 453 -22.12 19.74 -21.66
CA ASN A 453 -22.76 19.32 -22.92
C ASN A 453 -21.83 19.39 -24.13
N LYS A 454 -20.52 19.65 -23.91
CA LYS A 454 -19.53 19.73 -24.98
C LYS A 454 -19.32 18.34 -25.61
N ARG A 455 -19.10 18.32 -26.92
CA ARG A 455 -18.84 17.11 -27.70
C ARG A 455 -17.46 16.58 -27.37
N ILE A 456 -17.38 15.53 -26.58
CA ILE A 456 -16.14 14.85 -26.23
C ILE A 456 -15.97 13.67 -27.18
N VAL A 457 -14.94 13.69 -28.01
CA VAL A 457 -14.65 12.58 -28.94
C VAL A 457 -13.39 11.84 -28.50
N ILE A 458 -13.55 10.55 -28.25
CA ILE A 458 -12.50 9.62 -27.85
C ILE A 458 -12.11 8.78 -29.07
N VAL A 459 -10.85 8.87 -29.49
CA VAL A 459 -10.29 8.05 -30.57
C VAL A 459 -9.64 6.82 -29.95
N GLY A 460 -10.23 5.65 -30.18
CA GLY A 460 -9.85 4.35 -29.63
C GLY A 460 -10.86 3.80 -28.63
N GLY A 461 -11.47 2.65 -28.96
CA GLY A 461 -12.40 1.85 -28.14
C GLY A 461 -11.72 0.66 -27.45
N GLY A 462 -10.44 0.80 -27.13
CA GLY A 462 -9.74 -0.11 -26.21
C GLY A 462 -10.03 0.19 -24.73
N PRO A 463 -9.38 -0.53 -23.79
CA PRO A 463 -9.61 -0.40 -22.36
C PRO A 463 -9.53 1.04 -21.85
N ALA A 464 -8.50 1.79 -22.30
CA ALA A 464 -8.30 3.17 -21.89
C ALA A 464 -9.45 4.09 -22.32
N GLY A 465 -9.88 4.01 -23.59
CA GLY A 465 -10.93 4.86 -24.12
C GLY A 465 -12.30 4.55 -23.54
N VAL A 466 -12.65 3.26 -23.44
CA VAL A 466 -13.91 2.81 -22.85
C VAL A 466 -14.01 3.21 -21.37
N HIS A 467 -12.94 2.96 -20.60
CA HIS A 467 -12.91 3.36 -19.20
C HIS A 467 -12.99 4.87 -19.03
N TRP A 468 -12.30 5.65 -19.88
CA TRP A 468 -12.39 7.12 -19.85
C TRP A 468 -13.79 7.63 -20.15
N ALA A 469 -14.47 7.06 -21.16
CA ALA A 469 -15.86 7.41 -21.48
C ALA A 469 -16.79 7.15 -20.28
N SER A 470 -16.60 6.01 -19.62
CA SER A 470 -17.36 5.62 -18.43
C SER A 470 -17.19 6.61 -17.28
N VAL A 471 -15.95 6.96 -16.91
CA VAL A 471 -15.71 7.90 -15.81
C VAL A 471 -16.15 9.33 -16.13
N LEU A 472 -16.14 9.74 -17.40
CA LEU A 472 -16.75 11.00 -17.83
C LEU A 472 -18.28 10.98 -17.71
N ALA A 473 -18.93 9.90 -18.13
CA ALA A 473 -20.38 9.74 -18.01
C ALA A 473 -20.82 9.75 -16.53
N ILE A 474 -20.08 9.05 -15.65
CA ILE A 474 -20.31 9.10 -14.19
C ILE A 474 -20.19 10.53 -13.65
N LYS A 475 -19.22 11.30 -14.17
CA LYS A 475 -19.01 12.69 -13.78
C LYS A 475 -20.08 13.65 -14.31
N GLY A 476 -21.00 13.17 -15.17
CA GLY A 476 -22.17 13.91 -15.64
C GLY A 476 -22.06 14.50 -17.05
N PHE A 477 -21.01 14.17 -17.81
CA PHE A 477 -20.87 14.59 -19.21
C PHE A 477 -21.82 13.81 -20.12
N THR A 478 -22.57 14.52 -20.95
CA THR A 478 -23.73 13.94 -21.66
C THR A 478 -23.49 13.65 -23.13
N ASN A 479 -22.38 14.13 -23.72
CA ASN A 479 -22.14 14.05 -25.16
C ASN A 479 -20.76 13.46 -25.46
N ILE A 480 -20.63 12.16 -25.22
CA ILE A 480 -19.38 11.41 -25.36
C ILE A 480 -19.50 10.48 -26.57
N ARG A 481 -18.51 10.49 -27.46
CA ARG A 481 -18.45 9.59 -28.61
C ARG A 481 -17.11 8.86 -28.68
N ILE A 482 -17.16 7.53 -28.73
CA ILE A 482 -15.99 6.68 -28.98
C ILE A 482 -15.95 6.36 -30.48
N LEU A 483 -14.79 6.58 -31.12
CA LEU A 483 -14.50 6.15 -32.49
C LEU A 483 -13.47 5.04 -32.43
N ASP A 484 -13.80 3.85 -32.94
CA ASP A 484 -12.86 2.73 -33.05
C ASP A 484 -12.80 2.26 -34.50
N SER A 485 -11.60 1.98 -35.00
CA SER A 485 -11.39 1.48 -36.36
C SER A 485 -11.76 0.00 -36.50
N GLY A 486 -11.76 -0.75 -35.41
CA GLY A 486 -12.15 -2.15 -35.34
C GLY A 486 -13.66 -2.33 -35.42
N ASN A 487 -14.06 -3.58 -35.64
CA ASN A 487 -15.46 -3.99 -35.71
C ASN A 487 -16.07 -4.33 -34.34
N GLU A 488 -15.31 -4.21 -33.25
CA GLU A 488 -15.75 -4.49 -31.89
C GLU A 488 -14.89 -3.75 -30.84
N ILE A 489 -15.43 -3.61 -29.63
CA ILE A 489 -14.73 -3.03 -28.48
C ILE A 489 -13.73 -4.03 -27.88
N GLY A 490 -12.64 -3.49 -27.33
CA GLY A 490 -11.68 -4.26 -26.51
C GLY A 490 -10.22 -4.00 -26.86
N GLY A 491 -9.92 -3.49 -28.06
CA GLY A 491 -8.55 -3.25 -28.51
C GLY A 491 -7.69 -4.52 -28.38
N LYS A 492 -6.62 -4.45 -27.57
CA LYS A 492 -5.74 -5.59 -27.28
C LYS A 492 -6.31 -6.58 -26.27
N SER A 493 -7.39 -6.27 -25.55
CA SER A 493 -8.14 -7.26 -24.80
C SER A 493 -9.05 -8.00 -25.77
N LYS A 494 -8.53 -9.06 -26.41
CA LYS A 494 -9.18 -9.80 -27.48
C LYS A 494 -9.38 -11.26 -27.07
N SER A 495 -10.61 -11.74 -27.12
CA SER A 495 -10.98 -13.10 -26.75
C SER A 495 -11.63 -13.80 -27.95
N PHE A 496 -11.25 -15.05 -28.19
CA PHE A 496 -11.84 -15.91 -29.21
C PHE A 496 -12.55 -17.08 -28.52
N TYR A 497 -13.81 -17.33 -28.86
CA TYR A 497 -14.55 -18.50 -28.38
C TYR A 497 -14.55 -19.56 -29.46
N ASP A 498 -14.15 -20.78 -29.09
CA ASP A 498 -14.20 -21.91 -30.00
C ASP A 498 -15.59 -22.58 -30.02
N LYS A 499 -15.74 -23.59 -30.86
CA LYS A 499 -17.01 -24.34 -31.04
C LYS A 499 -17.53 -25.01 -29.77
N ASP A 500 -16.64 -25.23 -28.80
CA ASP A 500 -16.93 -25.90 -27.53
C ASP A 500 -17.24 -24.86 -26.43
N GLY A 501 -17.33 -23.57 -26.80
CA GLY A 501 -17.57 -22.46 -25.89
C GLY A 501 -16.36 -22.07 -25.05
N ILE A 502 -15.18 -22.66 -25.31
CA ILE A 502 -13.97 -22.36 -24.56
C ILE A 502 -13.35 -21.08 -25.08
N ARG A 503 -13.07 -20.17 -24.14
CA ARG A 503 -12.43 -18.89 -24.44
C ARG A 503 -10.91 -19.05 -24.58
N HIS A 504 -10.34 -18.33 -25.54
CA HIS A 504 -8.91 -18.18 -25.76
C HIS A 504 -8.56 -16.70 -25.85
N ASP A 505 -7.82 -16.18 -24.87
CA ASP A 505 -7.41 -14.77 -24.87
C ASP A 505 -6.17 -14.57 -25.76
N LEU A 506 -6.34 -13.82 -26.85
CA LEU A 506 -5.31 -13.50 -27.85
C LEU A 506 -4.63 -12.15 -27.59
N GLY A 507 -4.77 -11.64 -26.36
CA GLY A 507 -4.09 -10.46 -25.85
C GLY A 507 -4.14 -10.42 -24.33
N THR A 508 -4.77 -9.43 -23.70
CA THR A 508 -4.83 -9.32 -22.23
C THR A 508 -5.46 -10.55 -21.59
N CYS A 509 -4.75 -11.20 -20.65
CA CYS A 509 -5.16 -12.50 -20.10
C CYS A 509 -4.88 -12.70 -18.60
N TYR A 510 -3.97 -11.94 -18.00
CA TYR A 510 -3.63 -12.08 -16.58
C TYR A 510 -3.91 -10.81 -15.78
N ALA A 511 -4.22 -11.02 -14.50
CA ALA A 511 -4.32 -10.01 -13.47
C ALA A 511 -3.47 -10.43 -12.27
N HIS A 512 -2.96 -9.44 -11.55
CA HIS A 512 -2.34 -9.60 -10.24
C HIS A 512 -3.31 -9.16 -9.14
N THR A 513 -3.01 -9.41 -7.88
CA THR A 513 -3.77 -8.88 -6.73
C THR A 513 -3.82 -7.34 -6.69
N LEU A 514 -2.87 -6.67 -7.37
CA LEU A 514 -2.86 -5.22 -7.57
C LEU A 514 -3.97 -4.73 -8.52
N TYR A 515 -4.63 -5.64 -9.23
CA TYR A 515 -5.70 -5.32 -10.18
C TYR A 515 -7.04 -5.05 -9.49
N GLN A 516 -7.04 -4.68 -8.20
CA GLN A 516 -8.25 -4.30 -7.48
C GLN A 516 -9.12 -3.28 -8.24
N PRO A 517 -8.57 -2.23 -8.90
CA PRO A 517 -9.36 -1.34 -9.75
C PRO A 517 -10.10 -2.06 -10.88
N ILE A 518 -9.53 -3.11 -11.47
CA ILE A 518 -10.20 -3.93 -12.49
C ILE A 518 -11.28 -4.81 -11.84
N PHE A 519 -11.00 -5.40 -10.68
CA PHE A 519 -11.98 -6.22 -9.97
C PHE A 519 -13.20 -5.43 -9.51
N ASP A 520 -13.03 -4.16 -9.16
CA ASP A 520 -14.16 -3.28 -8.84
C ASP A 520 -14.98 -2.91 -10.08
N LEU A 521 -14.32 -2.77 -11.25
CA LEU A 521 -15.02 -2.61 -12.52
C LEU A 521 -15.80 -3.88 -12.92
N LEU A 522 -15.30 -5.08 -12.63
CA LEU A 522 -16.04 -6.33 -12.83
C LEU A 522 -17.32 -6.35 -11.99
N LYS A 523 -17.23 -6.04 -10.69
CA LYS A 523 -18.43 -5.97 -9.82
C LYS A 523 -19.50 -5.02 -10.36
N ARG A 524 -19.06 -3.90 -10.96
CA ARG A 524 -19.97 -2.86 -11.48
C ARG A 524 -20.57 -3.18 -12.84
N TYR A 525 -19.78 -3.70 -13.78
CA TYR A 525 -20.17 -3.81 -15.19
C TYR A 525 -20.30 -5.24 -15.70
N ASP A 526 -19.67 -6.21 -15.05
CA ASP A 526 -19.62 -7.60 -15.51
C ASP A 526 -19.53 -8.58 -14.32
N PRO A 527 -20.53 -8.63 -13.42
CA PRO A 527 -20.45 -9.35 -12.15
C PRO A 527 -20.33 -10.88 -12.30
N ASN A 528 -20.69 -11.42 -13.46
CA ASN A 528 -20.55 -12.86 -13.78
C ASN A 528 -19.13 -13.24 -14.22
N ASN A 529 -18.31 -12.24 -14.54
CA ASN A 529 -16.93 -12.41 -14.97
C ASN A 529 -16.00 -12.35 -13.75
N VAL A 530 -15.75 -13.52 -13.17
CA VAL A 530 -15.06 -13.65 -11.88
C VAL A 530 -13.57 -13.92 -12.06
N PRO A 531 -12.71 -13.42 -11.14
CA PRO A 531 -11.29 -13.76 -11.14
C PRO A 531 -11.08 -15.22 -10.72
N LEU A 532 -10.45 -16.00 -11.58
CA LEU A 532 -10.07 -17.39 -11.35
C LEU A 532 -8.58 -17.47 -11.04
N PRO A 533 -8.17 -18.06 -9.90
CA PRO A 533 -6.76 -18.20 -9.55
C PRO A 533 -5.97 -18.92 -10.64
N TYR A 534 -4.84 -18.33 -11.03
CA TYR A 534 -3.85 -18.91 -11.92
C TYR A 534 -2.49 -18.80 -11.23
N LEU A 535 -1.75 -19.89 -11.13
CA LEU A 535 -0.46 -19.90 -10.43
C LEU A 535 0.58 -20.63 -11.28
N PRO A 536 1.40 -19.91 -12.06
CA PRO A 536 2.47 -20.53 -12.85
C PRO A 536 3.52 -21.24 -11.99
N THR A 537 3.59 -20.90 -10.70
CA THR A 537 4.43 -21.55 -9.69
C THR A 537 3.93 -22.92 -9.26
N ASN A 538 2.73 -23.34 -9.67
CA ASN A 538 2.26 -24.69 -9.35
C ASN A 538 3.09 -25.71 -10.14
N LYS A 539 3.64 -26.68 -9.40
CA LYS A 539 4.53 -27.70 -9.96
C LYS A 539 3.87 -28.40 -11.15
N GLY A 540 4.54 -28.36 -12.31
CA GLY A 540 4.08 -29.00 -13.54
C GLY A 540 3.10 -28.19 -14.40
N GLN A 541 2.68 -26.99 -13.99
CA GLN A 541 1.84 -26.11 -14.82
C GLN A 541 2.64 -25.25 -15.81
N THR A 542 3.89 -24.93 -15.49
CA THR A 542 4.76 -24.18 -16.39
C THR A 542 6.08 -24.91 -16.55
N TRP A 543 6.29 -25.45 -17.75
CA TRP A 543 7.53 -26.10 -18.15
C TRP A 543 8.43 -25.10 -18.87
N VAL A 544 9.72 -25.11 -18.51
CA VAL A 544 10.76 -24.30 -19.11
C VAL A 544 11.59 -25.17 -20.04
N LEU A 545 11.56 -24.81 -21.33
CA LEU A 545 12.24 -25.51 -22.40
C LEU A 545 13.42 -24.65 -22.86
N ARG A 546 14.62 -25.22 -22.82
CA ARG A 546 15.85 -24.54 -23.23
C ARG A 546 16.47 -25.34 -24.36
N ASP A 547 16.71 -24.69 -25.50
CA ASP A 547 17.29 -25.34 -26.67
C ASP A 547 18.62 -26.01 -26.32
N GLY A 548 18.70 -27.35 -26.46
CA GLY A 548 19.88 -28.14 -26.12
C GLY A 548 20.04 -28.50 -24.63
N PHE A 549 19.05 -28.20 -23.77
CA PHE A 549 19.08 -28.54 -22.33
C PHE A 549 17.83 -29.33 -21.92
N PRO A 550 17.89 -30.11 -20.83
CA PRO A 550 16.72 -30.81 -20.30
C PRO A 550 15.60 -29.84 -19.88
N THR A 551 14.35 -30.25 -20.14
CA THR A 551 13.15 -29.57 -19.66
C THR A 551 13.12 -29.55 -18.14
N THR A 552 12.74 -28.41 -17.55
CA THR A 552 12.64 -28.23 -16.09
C THR A 552 11.39 -27.43 -15.74
N ASP A 553 10.87 -27.55 -14.52
CA ASP A 553 9.73 -26.73 -14.09
C ASP A 553 10.17 -25.31 -13.74
N TYR A 554 9.22 -24.36 -13.76
CA TYR A 554 9.47 -22.94 -13.50
C TYR A 554 10.19 -22.64 -12.17
N ASN A 555 9.84 -23.34 -11.08
CA ASN A 555 10.47 -23.07 -9.78
C ASN A 555 11.91 -23.59 -9.77
N SER A 556 12.13 -24.79 -10.30
CA SER A 556 13.48 -25.35 -10.47
C SER A 556 14.36 -24.46 -11.34
N PHE A 557 13.83 -23.94 -12.45
CA PHE A 557 14.53 -22.97 -13.28
C PHE A 557 14.93 -21.71 -12.49
N SER A 558 14.00 -21.13 -11.73
CA SER A 558 14.25 -19.93 -10.94
C SER A 558 15.36 -20.13 -9.90
N VAL A 559 15.35 -21.27 -9.22
CA VAL A 559 16.41 -21.65 -8.25
C VAL A 559 17.74 -21.88 -8.96
N GLN A 560 17.76 -22.60 -10.08
CA GLN A 560 18.98 -22.85 -10.86
C GLN A 560 19.63 -21.56 -11.35
N VAL A 561 18.84 -20.60 -11.85
CA VAL A 561 19.35 -19.29 -12.30
C VAL A 561 19.99 -18.53 -11.13
N ALA A 562 19.35 -18.51 -9.95
CA ALA A 562 19.92 -17.87 -8.77
C ALA A 562 21.23 -18.57 -8.34
N MET A 563 21.26 -19.91 -8.31
CA MET A 563 22.47 -20.66 -7.98
C MET A 563 23.64 -20.35 -8.92
N VAL A 564 23.39 -20.30 -10.22
CA VAL A 564 24.43 -19.99 -11.23
C VAL A 564 24.92 -18.55 -11.09
N ASN A 565 24.00 -17.59 -11.02
CA ASN A 565 24.34 -16.16 -10.99
C ASN A 565 25.11 -15.75 -9.73
N GLU A 566 24.85 -16.43 -8.61
CA GLU A 566 25.46 -16.12 -7.31
C GLU A 566 26.49 -17.16 -6.87
N LYS A 567 26.82 -18.12 -7.73
CA LYS A 567 27.81 -19.18 -7.48
C LYS A 567 27.51 -20.00 -6.22
N LEU A 568 26.24 -20.32 -6.00
CA LEU A 568 25.76 -21.08 -4.84
C LEU A 568 25.77 -22.58 -5.12
N SER A 569 26.10 -23.39 -4.12
CA SER A 569 26.19 -24.85 -4.24
C SER A 569 24.93 -25.60 -3.77
N ALA A 570 24.05 -24.94 -3.01
CA ALA A 570 22.85 -25.58 -2.45
C ALA A 570 21.54 -24.81 -2.79
N PRO A 571 20.46 -25.51 -3.18
CA PRO A 571 19.15 -24.90 -3.46
C PRO A 571 18.57 -24.05 -2.30
N GLN A 572 18.80 -24.44 -1.05
CA GLN A 572 18.34 -23.69 0.13
C GLN A 572 19.01 -22.32 0.25
N GLN A 573 20.28 -22.22 -0.17
CA GLN A 573 20.99 -20.93 -0.22
C GLN A 573 20.37 -20.02 -1.27
N ALA A 574 20.01 -20.56 -2.44
CA ALA A 574 19.36 -19.80 -3.50
C ALA A 574 17.97 -19.28 -3.08
N ALA A 575 17.19 -20.08 -2.34
CA ALA A 575 15.92 -19.62 -1.79
C ALA A 575 16.08 -18.45 -0.80
N SER A 576 17.09 -18.52 0.07
CA SER A 576 17.42 -17.45 1.01
C SER A 576 17.88 -16.20 0.27
N SER A 577 18.75 -16.35 -0.72
CA SER A 577 19.25 -15.21 -1.49
C SER A 577 18.17 -14.55 -2.35
N LEU A 578 17.23 -15.31 -2.90
CA LEU A 578 16.04 -14.75 -3.55
C LEU A 578 15.24 -13.85 -2.60
N ALA A 579 15.04 -14.26 -1.35
CA ALA A 579 14.33 -13.45 -0.35
C ALA A 579 15.11 -12.18 0.03
N ASP A 580 16.42 -12.29 0.20
CA ASP A 580 17.30 -11.16 0.49
C ASP A 580 17.35 -10.17 -0.69
N ALA A 581 17.40 -10.68 -1.91
CA ALA A 581 17.39 -9.87 -3.13
C ALA A 581 16.06 -9.13 -3.31
N ILE A 582 14.92 -9.73 -2.95
CA ILE A 582 13.63 -9.02 -2.92
C ILE A 582 13.67 -7.85 -1.93
N SER A 583 14.19 -8.09 -0.72
CA SER A 583 14.29 -7.05 0.31
C SER A 583 15.17 -5.89 -0.15
N ARG A 584 16.33 -6.19 -0.78
CA ARG A 584 17.19 -5.18 -1.39
C ARG A 584 16.51 -4.44 -2.55
N TYR A 585 15.81 -5.17 -3.43
CA TYR A 585 15.07 -4.56 -4.54
C TYR A 585 14.07 -3.51 -4.03
N ILE A 586 13.29 -3.85 -3.00
CA ILE A 586 12.29 -2.94 -2.41
C ILE A 586 12.97 -1.68 -1.86
N GLN A 587 14.02 -1.84 -1.05
CA GLN A 587 14.77 -0.71 -0.49
C GLN A 587 15.35 0.21 -1.57
N ILE A 588 15.92 -0.36 -2.63
CA ILE A 588 16.49 0.40 -3.73
C ILE A 588 15.39 1.11 -4.51
N HIS A 589 14.28 0.43 -4.82
CA HIS A 589 13.14 1.04 -5.49
C HIS A 589 12.60 2.24 -4.71
N GLU A 590 12.38 2.08 -3.40
CA GLU A 590 11.91 3.15 -2.52
C GLU A 590 12.94 4.28 -2.39
N SER A 591 14.25 4.00 -2.47
CA SER A 591 15.28 5.06 -2.50
C SER A 591 15.25 5.91 -3.76
N ILE A 592 14.87 5.31 -4.91
CA ILE A 592 14.83 5.98 -6.21
C ILE A 592 13.54 6.79 -6.35
N PHE A 593 12.41 6.17 -6.00
CA PHE A 593 11.07 6.70 -6.29
C PHE A 593 10.29 7.16 -5.05
N GLY A 594 10.72 6.81 -3.84
CA GLY A 594 9.91 6.91 -2.63
C GLY A 594 8.88 5.78 -2.52
N VAL A 595 8.05 5.84 -1.47
CA VAL A 595 6.88 4.97 -1.31
C VAL A 595 5.68 5.65 -1.95
N TYR A 596 5.03 4.98 -2.91
CA TYR A 596 3.88 5.52 -3.64
C TYR A 596 2.88 4.40 -3.97
N SER A 597 1.62 4.76 -4.22
CA SER A 597 0.62 3.81 -4.73
C SER A 597 0.92 3.43 -6.17
N TYR A 598 0.64 2.19 -6.57
CA TYR A 598 0.89 1.71 -7.93
C TYR A 598 0.38 2.69 -9.01
N GLY A 599 1.18 2.91 -10.05
CA GLY A 599 0.90 3.83 -11.14
C GLY A 599 2.20 4.40 -11.74
N LEU A 600 2.09 5.52 -12.47
CA LEU A 600 3.25 6.26 -12.99
C LEU A 600 4.25 6.54 -11.85
N PRO A 601 5.49 6.02 -11.89
CA PRO A 601 6.45 6.25 -10.83
C PRO A 601 6.73 7.75 -10.65
N PRO A 602 6.94 8.22 -9.41
CA PRO A 602 7.44 9.56 -9.16
C PRO A 602 8.71 9.86 -9.98
N LYS A 603 8.94 11.13 -10.32
CA LYS A 603 10.12 11.49 -11.10
C LYS A 603 11.39 11.25 -10.27
N PRO A 604 12.35 10.42 -10.74
CA PRO A 604 13.61 10.22 -10.04
C PRO A 604 14.31 11.56 -9.79
N LYS A 605 14.87 11.72 -8.59
CA LYS A 605 15.75 12.86 -8.29
C LYS A 605 17.10 12.74 -9.01
N ASP A 606 17.59 11.52 -9.17
CA ASP A 606 18.81 11.18 -9.90
C ASP A 606 18.55 10.08 -10.93
N PHE A 607 18.61 10.45 -12.22
CA PHE A 607 18.44 9.51 -13.32
C PHE A 607 19.64 8.56 -13.49
N SER A 608 20.82 8.88 -12.95
CA SER A 608 22.01 8.04 -13.05
C SER A 608 21.82 6.65 -12.42
N LEU A 609 20.90 6.55 -11.46
CA LEU A 609 20.55 5.31 -10.78
C LEU A 609 19.79 4.32 -11.68
N ILE A 610 19.12 4.83 -12.73
CA ILE A 610 18.30 4.02 -13.64
C ILE A 610 18.73 4.14 -15.12
N ARG A 611 19.82 4.87 -15.40
CA ARG A 611 20.38 5.05 -16.74
C ARG A 611 21.19 3.81 -17.16
N MET A 612 20.49 2.70 -17.34
CA MET A 612 21.06 1.42 -17.74
C MET A 612 19.98 0.45 -18.21
N THR A 613 20.39 -0.70 -18.74
CA THR A 613 19.45 -1.79 -19.03
C THR A 613 18.92 -2.41 -17.73
N ALA A 614 17.80 -3.11 -17.78
CA ALA A 614 17.27 -3.83 -16.64
C ALA A 614 18.27 -4.89 -16.15
N TRP A 615 19.02 -5.54 -17.05
CA TRP A 615 20.08 -6.48 -16.67
C TRP A 615 21.21 -5.79 -15.89
N ASP A 616 21.73 -4.69 -16.42
CA ASP A 616 22.81 -3.93 -15.77
C ASP A 616 22.37 -3.39 -14.41
N PHE A 617 21.10 -3.03 -14.27
CA PHE A 617 20.53 -2.64 -12.98
C PHE A 617 20.57 -3.79 -11.98
N LEU A 618 20.19 -5.01 -12.39
CA LEU A 618 20.26 -6.17 -11.50
C LEU A 618 21.71 -6.49 -11.10
N VAL A 619 22.66 -6.40 -12.04
CA VAL A 619 24.09 -6.63 -11.78
C VAL A 619 24.65 -5.57 -10.83
N LYS A 620 24.47 -4.28 -11.14
CA LYS A 620 24.99 -3.14 -10.37
C LYS A 620 24.53 -3.17 -8.91
N ASN A 621 23.31 -3.65 -8.68
CA ASN A 621 22.66 -3.61 -7.36
C ASN A 621 22.66 -4.96 -6.62
N ASN A 622 23.39 -5.96 -7.12
CA ASN A 622 23.46 -7.30 -6.53
C ASN A 622 22.07 -7.96 -6.36
N LEU A 623 21.31 -7.98 -7.46
CA LEU A 623 19.94 -8.50 -7.56
C LEU A 623 19.82 -9.64 -8.59
N THR A 624 20.94 -10.22 -9.02
CA THR A 624 20.97 -11.23 -10.09
C THR A 624 20.28 -12.55 -9.72
N ALA A 625 20.09 -12.86 -8.42
CA ALA A 625 19.17 -13.92 -7.99
C ALA A 625 17.75 -13.76 -8.57
N LEU A 626 17.27 -12.53 -8.74
CA LEU A 626 15.91 -12.27 -9.24
C LEU A 626 15.75 -12.50 -10.75
N ALA A 627 16.84 -12.75 -11.48
CA ALA A 627 16.82 -12.87 -12.93
C ALA A 627 15.85 -13.96 -13.43
N GLY A 628 15.80 -15.12 -12.77
CA GLY A 628 14.88 -16.19 -13.11
C GLY A 628 13.42 -15.75 -13.12
N PRO A 629 12.83 -15.40 -11.96
CA PRO A 629 11.42 -15.02 -11.87
C PRO A 629 11.07 -13.72 -12.60
N LEU A 630 11.97 -12.73 -12.61
CA LEU A 630 11.70 -11.47 -13.29
C LEU A 630 11.79 -11.60 -14.83
N SER A 631 12.61 -12.51 -15.36
CA SER A 631 12.68 -12.76 -16.82
C SER A 631 11.38 -13.33 -17.35
N TYR A 632 10.74 -14.22 -16.58
CA TYR A 632 9.39 -14.69 -16.87
C TYR A 632 8.38 -13.54 -16.80
N THR A 633 8.46 -12.72 -15.75
CA THR A 633 7.53 -11.59 -15.53
C THR A 633 7.52 -10.59 -16.69
N LEU A 634 8.67 -10.27 -17.29
CA LEU A 634 8.73 -9.36 -18.45
C LEU A 634 8.55 -10.09 -19.79
N GLY A 635 9.31 -11.17 -19.99
CA GLY A 635 9.42 -11.85 -21.27
C GLY A 635 8.11 -12.51 -21.68
N GLN A 636 7.47 -13.27 -20.78
CA GLN A 636 6.22 -13.99 -21.04
C GLN A 636 5.08 -13.05 -21.48
N GLN A 637 5.08 -11.82 -20.97
CA GLN A 637 4.03 -10.83 -21.20
C GLN A 637 4.32 -9.91 -22.40
N GLY A 638 5.45 -10.10 -23.09
CA GLY A 638 5.82 -9.28 -24.25
C GLY A 638 6.38 -7.89 -23.89
N TYR A 639 6.83 -7.68 -22.65
CA TYR A 639 7.43 -6.41 -22.20
C TYR A 639 8.92 -6.28 -22.52
N GLY A 640 9.50 -7.30 -23.17
CA GLY A 640 10.88 -7.35 -23.64
C GLY A 640 11.82 -8.12 -22.71
N PHE A 641 13.10 -8.05 -23.04
CA PHE A 641 14.18 -8.78 -22.36
C PHE A 641 15.11 -7.83 -21.60
N PHE A 642 15.78 -8.33 -20.57
CA PHE A 642 16.56 -7.51 -19.66
C PHE A 642 17.73 -6.77 -20.31
N GLN A 643 18.34 -7.40 -21.31
CA GLN A 643 19.51 -6.87 -22.02
C GLN A 643 19.14 -5.66 -22.91
N GLU A 644 17.86 -5.50 -23.24
CA GLU A 644 17.38 -4.49 -24.19
C GLU A 644 16.45 -3.46 -23.52
N THR A 645 15.75 -3.86 -22.45
CA THR A 645 14.75 -3.04 -21.77
C THR A 645 15.43 -2.09 -20.78
N ALA A 646 15.11 -0.79 -20.83
CA ALA A 646 15.61 0.17 -19.85
C ALA A 646 15.12 -0.17 -18.43
N ALA A 647 15.99 0.00 -17.42
CA ALA A 647 15.70 -0.31 -16.03
C ALA A 647 14.41 0.37 -15.53
N PHE A 648 14.14 1.59 -16.00
CA PHE A 648 12.91 2.34 -15.71
C PHE A 648 11.62 1.54 -15.93
N TYR A 649 11.48 0.82 -17.05
CA TYR A 649 10.25 0.06 -17.34
C TYR A 649 10.14 -1.24 -16.55
N MET A 650 11.26 -1.86 -16.21
CA MET A 650 11.25 -2.98 -15.26
C MET A 650 10.79 -2.49 -13.88
N LEU A 651 11.35 -1.38 -13.40
CA LEU A 651 11.01 -0.82 -12.09
C LEU A 651 9.56 -0.35 -12.02
N TRP A 652 9.04 0.28 -13.09
CA TRP A 652 7.62 0.64 -13.16
C TRP A 652 6.73 -0.60 -13.01
N TRP A 653 6.97 -1.63 -13.82
CA TRP A 653 6.13 -2.83 -13.81
C TRP A 653 6.24 -3.62 -12.52
N VAL A 654 7.47 -3.90 -12.09
CA VAL A 654 7.79 -4.74 -10.93
C VAL A 654 7.68 -3.90 -9.64
N HIS A 655 6.52 -3.31 -9.40
CA HIS A 655 6.28 -2.50 -8.21
C HIS A 655 6.51 -3.32 -6.92
N PRO A 656 7.08 -2.74 -5.84
CA PRO A 656 7.32 -3.44 -4.56
C PRO A 656 6.13 -4.24 -4.03
N ASP A 657 4.91 -3.72 -4.19
CA ASP A 657 3.70 -4.40 -3.74
C ASP A 657 3.40 -5.72 -4.45
N MET A 658 4.00 -5.98 -5.63
CA MET A 658 3.89 -7.29 -6.29
C MET A 658 4.50 -8.42 -5.46
N PHE A 659 5.48 -8.11 -4.60
CA PHE A 659 6.10 -9.12 -3.74
C PHE A 659 5.28 -9.44 -2.49
N LYS A 660 4.34 -8.57 -2.10
CA LYS A 660 3.48 -8.75 -0.92
C LYS A 660 2.47 -9.89 -1.10
N ASP A 661 1.93 -10.02 -2.30
CA ASP A 661 0.96 -11.07 -2.62
C ASP A 661 1.10 -11.48 -4.09
N ARG A 662 1.68 -12.65 -4.32
CA ARG A 662 2.09 -13.12 -5.66
C ARG A 662 0.98 -13.84 -6.43
N ARG A 663 -0.27 -13.82 -5.95
CA ARG A 663 -1.38 -14.50 -6.62
C ARG A 663 -1.68 -13.82 -7.95
N GLN A 664 -1.91 -14.65 -8.97
CA GLN A 664 -2.34 -14.20 -10.29
C GLN A 664 -3.72 -14.79 -10.61
N TYR A 665 -4.40 -14.15 -11.55
CA TYR A 665 -5.76 -14.50 -11.93
C TYR A 665 -5.94 -14.43 -13.44
N MET A 666 -6.82 -15.29 -13.96
CA MET A 666 -7.46 -15.10 -15.26
C MET A 666 -8.94 -14.80 -15.02
N LEU A 667 -9.59 -14.02 -15.88
CA LEU A 667 -11.01 -13.71 -15.72
C LEU A 667 -11.86 -14.81 -16.35
N SER A 668 -13.01 -15.20 -15.79
CA SER A 668 -13.86 -16.30 -16.32
C SER A 668 -14.55 -15.96 -17.65
N GLY A 669 -14.90 -14.70 -17.87
CA GLY A 669 -15.42 -14.12 -19.11
C GLY A 669 -14.36 -13.40 -19.96
N GLY A 670 -13.12 -13.31 -19.49
CA GLY A 670 -12.02 -12.64 -20.17
C GLY A 670 -12.09 -11.12 -20.04
N PHE A 671 -11.00 -10.43 -20.38
CA PHE A 671 -10.97 -8.97 -20.25
C PHE A 671 -11.87 -8.27 -21.26
N GLN A 672 -12.08 -8.85 -22.45
CA GLN A 672 -12.88 -8.21 -23.49
C GLN A 672 -14.34 -8.00 -23.07
N SER A 673 -14.93 -8.99 -22.39
CA SER A 673 -16.31 -8.93 -21.88
C SER A 673 -16.56 -7.69 -21.01
N LEU A 674 -15.64 -7.40 -20.09
CA LEU A 674 -15.71 -6.22 -19.22
C LEU A 674 -15.82 -4.92 -20.03
N TRP A 675 -14.97 -4.75 -21.04
CA TRP A 675 -14.96 -3.52 -21.85
C TRP A 675 -16.22 -3.39 -22.71
N ILE A 676 -16.71 -4.50 -23.27
CA ILE A 676 -17.96 -4.52 -24.04
C ILE A 676 -19.14 -4.10 -23.16
N ASN A 677 -19.24 -4.64 -21.94
CA ASN A 677 -20.35 -4.31 -21.04
C ASN A 677 -20.25 -2.86 -20.54
N MET A 678 -19.04 -2.39 -20.22
CA MET A 678 -18.81 -1.01 -19.81
C MET A 678 -19.17 0.01 -20.90
N ALA A 679 -18.84 -0.28 -22.17
CA ALA A 679 -19.18 0.59 -23.30
C ALA A 679 -20.70 0.73 -23.53
N LYS A 680 -21.50 -0.21 -23.01
CA LYS A 680 -22.97 -0.22 -23.10
C LYS A 680 -23.66 0.36 -21.87
N ALA A 681 -22.92 0.70 -20.82
CA ALA A 681 -23.49 1.03 -19.51
C ALA A 681 -24.18 2.41 -19.46
N PHE A 682 -23.87 3.30 -20.40
CA PHE A 682 -24.40 4.68 -20.44
C PHE A 682 -24.92 5.04 -21.85
N PRO A 683 -25.95 4.34 -22.36
CA PRO A 683 -26.39 4.49 -23.75
C PRO A 683 -26.86 5.91 -24.09
N ASP A 684 -27.37 6.66 -23.11
CA ASP A 684 -27.85 8.04 -23.30
C ASP A 684 -26.72 9.08 -23.32
N GLN A 685 -25.52 8.73 -22.84
CA GLN A 685 -24.38 9.65 -22.71
C GLN A 685 -23.21 9.29 -23.63
N VAL A 686 -23.06 8.00 -23.95
CA VAL A 686 -21.91 7.44 -24.68
C VAL A 686 -22.40 6.78 -25.97
N THR A 687 -21.99 7.33 -27.11
CA THR A 687 -22.18 6.72 -28.42
C THR A 687 -20.91 6.01 -28.86
N VAL A 688 -21.02 4.76 -29.32
CA VAL A 688 -19.88 4.00 -29.87
C VAL A 688 -20.02 3.88 -31.40
N SER A 689 -19.00 4.33 -32.13
CA SER A 689 -18.91 4.23 -33.58
C SER A 689 -17.75 3.31 -33.97
N LEU A 690 -18.08 2.06 -34.29
CA LEU A 690 -17.14 1.04 -34.75
C LEU A 690 -16.87 1.19 -36.25
N ARG A 691 -15.77 0.61 -36.73
CA ARG A 691 -15.30 0.69 -38.11
C ARG A 691 -15.08 2.13 -38.60
N HIS A 692 -14.84 3.06 -37.67
CA HIS A 692 -14.53 4.46 -37.92
C HIS A 692 -13.04 4.71 -37.75
N LYS A 693 -12.29 4.71 -38.84
CA LYS A 693 -10.85 4.96 -38.84
C LYS A 693 -10.57 6.44 -38.99
N VAL A 694 -10.03 7.07 -37.94
CA VAL A 694 -9.62 8.48 -37.99
C VAL A 694 -8.41 8.63 -38.91
N THR A 695 -8.49 9.54 -39.87
CA THR A 695 -7.45 9.82 -40.87
C THR A 695 -6.77 11.17 -40.67
N LYS A 696 -7.49 12.16 -40.10
CA LYS A 696 -6.96 13.50 -39.84
C LYS A 696 -7.72 14.21 -38.74
N ILE A 697 -7.03 15.03 -37.95
CA ILE A 697 -7.58 15.85 -36.86
C ILE A 697 -7.04 17.26 -37.03
N VAL A 698 -7.92 18.25 -37.11
CA VAL A 698 -7.55 19.68 -37.21
C VAL A 698 -8.07 20.40 -35.98
N ARG A 699 -7.18 21.06 -35.22
CA ARG A 699 -7.51 21.76 -33.98
C ARG A 699 -7.34 23.27 -34.17
N SER A 700 -8.46 23.99 -34.26
CA SER A 700 -8.48 25.44 -34.49
C SER A 700 -9.05 26.15 -33.27
N ALA A 701 -8.39 27.24 -32.85
CA ALA A 701 -8.89 28.09 -31.78
C ALA A 701 -10.24 28.76 -32.13
N LYS A 702 -10.53 28.97 -33.42
CA LYS A 702 -11.76 29.65 -33.89
C LYS A 702 -12.89 28.68 -34.26
N SER A 703 -12.57 27.53 -34.84
CA SER A 703 -13.56 26.59 -35.41
C SER A 703 -13.70 25.27 -34.65
N GLY A 704 -13.05 25.13 -33.48
CA GLY A 704 -13.08 23.90 -32.70
C GLY A 704 -12.21 22.79 -33.30
N ILE A 705 -12.55 21.54 -32.97
CA ILE A 705 -11.81 20.36 -33.42
C ILE A 705 -12.63 19.64 -34.49
N THR A 706 -12.03 19.47 -35.67
CA THR A 706 -12.61 18.69 -36.76
C THR A 706 -11.84 17.40 -36.94
N ILE A 707 -12.55 16.27 -36.94
CA ILE A 707 -12.01 14.92 -37.08
C ILE A 707 -12.54 14.35 -38.40
N SER A 708 -11.63 14.06 -39.33
CA SER A 708 -11.92 13.31 -40.55
C SER A 708 -11.66 11.83 -40.29
N ALA A 709 -12.60 10.99 -40.70
CA ALA A 709 -12.51 9.54 -40.59
C ALA A 709 -13.08 8.85 -41.83
N THR A 710 -12.86 7.55 -41.96
CA THR A 710 -13.54 6.67 -42.93
C THR A 710 -14.33 5.61 -42.20
N ILE A 711 -15.53 5.30 -42.70
CA ILE A 711 -16.35 4.16 -42.28
C ILE A 711 -16.01 3.00 -43.22
N ASP A 712 -15.70 1.83 -42.65
CA ASP A 712 -15.34 0.62 -43.40
C ASP A 712 -14.21 0.88 -44.42
N ASP A 713 -13.24 1.71 -44.01
CA ASP A 713 -12.10 2.18 -44.82
C ASP A 713 -12.46 2.89 -46.15
N THR A 714 -13.74 3.13 -46.43
CA THR A 714 -14.22 3.54 -47.76
C THR A 714 -15.02 4.83 -47.73
N THR A 715 -15.92 5.02 -46.77
CA THR A 715 -16.88 6.14 -46.76
C THR A 715 -16.36 7.28 -45.90
N PRO A 716 -16.01 8.46 -46.46
CA PRO A 716 -15.52 9.57 -45.67
C PRO A 716 -16.60 10.15 -44.75
N VAL A 717 -16.24 10.46 -43.51
CA VAL A 717 -17.11 11.13 -42.53
C VAL A 717 -16.34 12.22 -41.81
N THR A 718 -17.03 13.32 -41.51
CA THR A 718 -16.48 14.43 -40.72
C THR A 718 -17.23 14.54 -39.40
N ILE A 719 -16.49 14.57 -38.30
CA ILE A 719 -17.01 14.58 -36.94
C ILE A 719 -16.46 15.82 -36.25
N GLN A 720 -17.34 16.53 -35.55
CA GLN A 720 -16.98 17.75 -34.83
C GLN A 720 -16.85 17.44 -33.34
N ALA A 721 -15.80 17.97 -32.72
CA ALA A 721 -15.50 17.83 -31.31
C ALA A 721 -15.18 19.18 -30.69
N ASP A 722 -15.52 19.32 -29.42
CA ASP A 722 -15.11 20.44 -28.58
C ASP A 722 -13.91 20.06 -27.71
N HIS A 723 -13.81 18.77 -27.36
CA HIS A 723 -12.68 18.17 -26.65
C HIS A 723 -12.30 16.84 -27.28
N LEU A 724 -11.00 16.63 -27.49
CA LEU A 724 -10.43 15.43 -28.08
C LEU A 724 -9.76 14.57 -27.01
N VAL A 725 -9.98 13.27 -27.05
CA VAL A 725 -9.26 12.29 -26.24
C VAL A 725 -8.58 11.30 -27.17
N MET A 726 -7.26 11.20 -27.07
CA MET A 726 -6.46 10.27 -27.85
C MET A 726 -6.13 9.06 -26.98
N ALA A 727 -6.78 7.93 -27.27
CA ALA A 727 -6.59 6.64 -26.61
C ALA A 727 -5.97 5.57 -27.53
N VAL A 728 -5.46 6.01 -28.68
CA VAL A 728 -4.71 5.21 -29.65
C VAL A 728 -3.22 5.25 -29.35
N ASP A 729 -2.47 4.38 -30.02
CA ASP A 729 -1.02 4.38 -29.93
C ASP A 729 -0.43 5.69 -30.47
N LEU A 730 0.28 6.44 -29.63
CA LEU A 730 0.94 7.69 -29.99
C LEU A 730 2.33 7.36 -30.55
N ASN A 731 2.45 7.32 -31.88
CA ASN A 731 3.68 6.94 -32.57
C ASN A 731 3.92 7.79 -33.83
N ARG A 732 5.11 7.67 -34.44
CA ARG A 732 5.51 8.48 -35.60
C ARG A 732 4.56 8.38 -36.79
N ASN A 733 3.82 7.28 -36.91
CA ASN A 733 2.91 7.01 -38.03
C ASN A 733 1.52 7.56 -37.78
N ASN A 734 1.15 7.71 -36.51
CA ASN A 734 -0.06 8.41 -36.11
C ASN A 734 0.18 9.92 -35.93
N ALA A 735 1.43 10.38 -35.94
CA ALA A 735 1.76 11.80 -35.90
C ALA A 735 1.11 12.62 -37.03
N PRO A 736 1.10 12.15 -38.30
CA PRO A 736 0.44 12.87 -39.40
C PRO A 736 -1.08 13.01 -39.24
N ILE A 737 -1.71 12.17 -38.41
CA ILE A 737 -3.15 12.32 -38.09
C ILE A 737 -3.40 13.65 -37.39
N VAL A 738 -2.42 14.17 -36.64
CA VAL A 738 -2.47 15.47 -35.96
C VAL A 738 -1.39 16.37 -36.59
N PRO A 739 -1.65 17.01 -37.74
CA PRO A 739 -0.63 17.74 -38.51
C PRO A 739 -0.08 18.99 -37.79
N ASP A 740 -0.74 19.45 -36.73
CA ASP A 740 -0.42 20.69 -36.01
C ASP A 740 0.27 20.46 -34.65
N LEU A 741 0.96 19.33 -34.47
CA LEU A 741 1.74 19.03 -33.27
C LEU A 741 2.83 20.09 -33.05
N ASP A 742 2.84 20.69 -31.87
CA ASP A 742 3.86 21.65 -31.46
C ASP A 742 5.08 20.98 -30.78
N SER A 743 6.03 21.77 -30.29
CA SER A 743 7.23 21.25 -29.63
C SER A 743 6.96 20.51 -28.31
N LYS A 744 5.81 20.74 -27.67
CA LYS A 744 5.39 20.06 -26.44
C LYS A 744 4.75 18.70 -26.74
N GLU A 745 3.99 18.62 -27.83
CA GLU A 745 3.25 17.41 -28.21
C GLU A 745 4.06 16.47 -29.10
N ARG A 746 4.96 16.98 -29.97
CA ARG A 746 5.80 16.15 -30.84
C ARG A 746 6.54 15.03 -30.07
N PRO A 747 7.12 15.25 -28.87
CA PRO A 747 7.73 14.20 -28.09
C PRO A 747 6.84 12.97 -27.84
N LEU A 748 5.52 13.15 -27.70
CA LEU A 748 4.53 12.09 -27.49
C LEU A 748 4.43 11.12 -28.66
N PHE A 749 4.68 11.61 -29.87
CA PHE A 749 4.64 10.83 -31.11
C PHE A 749 6.04 10.41 -31.56
N THR A 750 7.09 11.00 -30.98
CA THR A 750 8.49 10.59 -31.23
C THR A 750 8.88 9.31 -30.48
N THR A 751 8.02 8.87 -29.56
CA THR A 751 8.08 7.71 -28.65
C THR A 751 8.62 6.40 -29.19
N GLN A 752 8.61 6.08 -30.48
CA GLN A 752 8.72 4.66 -30.91
C GLN A 752 9.94 4.30 -31.77
N ASN A 753 11.16 4.51 -31.27
CA ASN A 753 12.28 3.69 -31.77
C ASN A 753 12.29 2.28 -31.14
N ILE A 754 11.42 1.98 -30.15
CA ILE A 754 11.40 0.72 -29.39
C ILE A 754 9.95 0.30 -29.07
N ALA A 755 9.12 0.13 -30.10
CA ALA A 755 7.88 -0.66 -29.97
C ALA A 755 8.20 -2.11 -30.31
N ALA A 756 7.57 -3.05 -29.59
CA ALA A 756 7.68 -4.46 -29.90
C ALA A 756 6.51 -4.91 -30.78
N THR A 757 6.73 -5.96 -31.55
CA THR A 757 5.64 -6.73 -32.15
C THR A 757 5.45 -7.95 -31.29
N PHE A 758 4.25 -8.09 -30.73
CA PHE A 758 3.85 -9.30 -30.03
C PHE A 758 2.86 -10.06 -30.90
N VAL A 759 3.36 -11.12 -31.54
CA VAL A 759 2.56 -11.98 -32.41
C VAL A 759 1.91 -13.06 -31.56
N VAL A 760 0.59 -13.12 -31.63
CA VAL A 760 -0.23 -14.03 -30.81
C VAL A 760 -1.06 -14.91 -31.75
N SER A 761 -0.82 -16.21 -31.69
CA SER A 761 -1.43 -17.19 -32.58
C SER A 761 -2.28 -18.19 -31.79
N LEU A 762 -3.56 -18.34 -32.14
CA LEU A 762 -4.34 -19.51 -31.73
C LEU A 762 -3.96 -20.68 -32.64
N ILE A 763 -3.39 -21.71 -32.04
CA ILE A 763 -3.01 -22.94 -32.73
C ILE A 763 -3.82 -24.11 -32.21
N GLU A 764 -3.98 -25.12 -33.04
CA GLU A 764 -4.51 -26.43 -32.69
C GLU A 764 -3.55 -27.50 -33.20
N SER A 765 -3.19 -28.45 -32.37
CA SER A 765 -2.33 -29.58 -32.74
C SER A 765 -2.79 -30.84 -32.03
N ASP A 766 -2.14 -31.97 -32.28
CA ASP A 766 -2.32 -33.11 -31.38
C ASP A 766 -1.68 -32.79 -30.02
N ALA A 767 -2.05 -33.54 -28.98
CA ALA A 767 -1.42 -33.43 -27.67
C ALA A 767 0.10 -33.59 -27.79
N SER A 768 0.85 -32.68 -27.16
CA SER A 768 2.31 -32.79 -27.15
C SER A 768 2.74 -33.89 -26.17
N PRO A 769 3.99 -34.38 -26.25
CA PRO A 769 4.49 -35.35 -25.27
C PRO A 769 4.43 -34.85 -23.81
N ILE A 770 4.40 -33.53 -23.61
CA ILE A 770 4.30 -32.87 -22.30
C ILE A 770 3.18 -31.83 -22.36
N GLU A 771 1.93 -32.30 -22.30
CA GLU A 771 0.79 -31.39 -22.31
C GLU A 771 0.64 -30.68 -20.95
N THR A 772 0.64 -29.35 -20.96
CA THR A 772 0.59 -28.52 -19.74
C THR A 772 -0.14 -27.20 -19.97
N VAL A 773 -0.28 -26.39 -18.92
CA VAL A 773 -0.86 -25.04 -19.02
C VAL A 773 0.05 -24.11 -19.81
N ALA A 774 1.36 -24.12 -19.57
CA ALA A 774 2.29 -23.27 -20.31
C ALA A 774 3.65 -23.93 -20.56
N GLU A 775 4.17 -23.77 -21.78
CA GLU A 775 5.54 -24.14 -22.16
C GLU A 775 6.30 -22.87 -22.53
N TRP A 776 7.43 -22.61 -21.88
CA TRP A 776 8.18 -21.35 -22.01
C TRP A 776 9.63 -21.56 -22.43
N TRP A 777 10.06 -20.80 -23.44
CA TRP A 777 11.45 -20.75 -23.92
C TRP A 777 12.08 -19.39 -23.56
N PRO A 778 12.85 -19.30 -22.45
CA PRO A 778 13.32 -18.02 -21.91
C PRO A 778 14.28 -17.25 -22.83
N ASN A 779 14.98 -17.95 -23.72
CA ASN A 779 15.98 -17.35 -24.60
C ASN A 779 15.45 -17.05 -26.02
N ARG A 780 14.24 -17.51 -26.36
CA ARG A 780 13.60 -17.24 -27.64
C ARG A 780 12.90 -15.88 -27.57
N GLY A 781 13.19 -14.99 -28.52
CA GLY A 781 12.68 -13.62 -28.57
C GLY A 781 13.71 -12.51 -28.32
N ALA A 782 14.95 -12.83 -27.93
CA ALA A 782 16.02 -11.84 -27.71
C ALA A 782 17.10 -11.91 -28.80
N GLY A 783 17.74 -10.78 -29.13
CA GLY A 783 18.87 -10.75 -30.08
C GLY A 783 18.57 -11.46 -31.42
N SER A 784 19.42 -12.40 -31.82
CA SER A 784 19.25 -13.19 -33.05
C SER A 784 18.12 -14.22 -33.00
N MET A 785 17.49 -14.41 -31.83
CA MET A 785 16.39 -15.36 -31.61
C MET A 785 15.02 -14.66 -31.61
N GLN A 786 14.95 -13.38 -32.00
CA GLN A 786 13.68 -12.69 -32.23
C GLN A 786 12.78 -13.45 -33.21
N GLY A 787 11.48 -13.42 -32.97
CA GLY A 787 10.49 -14.12 -33.80
C GLY A 787 10.32 -15.61 -33.53
N ARG A 788 11.21 -16.23 -32.75
CA ARG A 788 11.05 -17.62 -32.32
C ARG A 788 9.91 -17.74 -31.30
N LEU A 789 9.27 -18.91 -31.25
CA LEU A 789 8.21 -19.25 -30.30
C LEU A 789 8.74 -19.13 -28.87
N GLN A 790 8.22 -18.17 -28.10
CA GLN A 790 8.64 -17.92 -26.74
C GLN A 790 7.77 -18.65 -25.72
N LEU A 791 6.48 -18.79 -25.99
CA LEU A 791 5.53 -19.37 -25.04
C LEU A 791 4.36 -20.02 -25.78
N THR A 792 3.88 -21.15 -25.27
CA THR A 792 2.51 -21.63 -25.51
C THR A 792 1.71 -21.59 -24.22
N ARG A 793 0.40 -21.32 -24.32
CA ARG A 793 -0.55 -21.42 -23.20
C ARG A 793 -1.79 -22.19 -23.62
N ASN A 794 -2.13 -23.26 -22.91
CA ASN A 794 -3.39 -23.97 -23.06
C ASN A 794 -4.45 -23.36 -22.12
N THR A 795 -5.33 -22.51 -22.67
CA THR A 795 -6.33 -21.78 -21.86
C THR A 795 -7.33 -22.73 -21.20
N ARG A 796 -7.70 -23.84 -21.85
CA ARG A 796 -8.61 -24.82 -21.25
C ARG A 796 -7.99 -25.46 -20.01
N LEU A 797 -6.73 -25.85 -20.08
CA LEU A 797 -6.02 -26.41 -18.91
C LEU A 797 -5.83 -25.36 -17.81
N ALA A 798 -5.56 -24.11 -18.18
CA ALA A 798 -5.45 -23.00 -17.23
C ALA A 798 -6.74 -22.77 -16.44
N LEU A 799 -7.90 -22.90 -17.10
CA LEU A 799 -9.20 -22.62 -16.51
C LEU A 799 -9.84 -23.83 -15.82
N TYR A 800 -9.64 -25.06 -16.33
CA TYR A 800 -10.49 -26.21 -15.99
C TYR A 800 -9.78 -27.45 -15.44
N GLY A 801 -8.44 -27.47 -15.32
CA GLY A 801 -7.68 -28.50 -14.59
C GLY A 801 -7.99 -29.98 -14.90
N PRO A 802 -7.44 -30.95 -14.15
CA PRO A 802 -7.68 -32.39 -14.38
C PRO A 802 -9.03 -32.93 -13.91
N ASN A 803 -9.68 -32.29 -12.94
CA ASN A 803 -10.96 -32.72 -12.35
C ASN A 803 -12.03 -31.64 -12.60
N SER A 804 -12.64 -31.67 -13.77
CA SER A 804 -13.52 -30.62 -14.30
C SER A 804 -14.94 -30.62 -13.71
N SER A 805 -15.08 -30.68 -12.39
CA SER A 805 -16.34 -30.38 -11.68
C SER A 805 -16.21 -29.35 -10.56
N VAL A 806 -15.00 -28.82 -10.27
CA VAL A 806 -14.78 -27.80 -9.24
C VAL A 806 -13.70 -26.79 -9.68
N PRO A 807 -13.91 -25.45 -9.54
CA PRO A 807 -12.86 -24.45 -9.72
C PRO A 807 -11.67 -24.66 -8.78
N TYR A 808 -10.47 -24.29 -9.24
CA TYR A 808 -9.17 -24.55 -8.63
C TYR A 808 -9.08 -24.12 -7.14
N SER A 809 -9.23 -25.06 -6.21
CA SER A 809 -9.03 -24.88 -4.77
C SER A 809 -7.74 -25.57 -4.31
N LEU A 810 -6.67 -24.78 -4.15
CA LEU A 810 -5.55 -24.82 -3.16
C LEU A 810 -4.93 -26.16 -2.68
N SER A 811 -5.15 -27.30 -3.31
CA SER A 811 -4.59 -28.58 -2.87
C SER A 811 -3.32 -28.95 -3.66
N THR A 812 -2.13 -28.72 -3.07
CA THR A 812 -0.97 -29.56 -3.39
C THR A 812 -0.13 -29.82 -2.12
N THR A 813 -0.18 -31.07 -1.64
CA THR A 813 0.75 -31.63 -0.66
C THR A 813 2.13 -31.87 -1.33
N PRO A 814 3.26 -31.65 -0.64
CA PRO A 814 4.58 -31.95 -1.18
C PRO A 814 4.80 -33.46 -1.36
N GLY A 815 5.14 -33.91 -2.57
CA GLY A 815 5.52 -35.30 -2.86
C GLY A 815 4.73 -35.97 -3.99
N SER A 816 3.62 -35.38 -4.46
CA SER A 816 2.82 -35.96 -5.54
C SER A 816 3.49 -35.83 -6.92
N PRO A 817 3.29 -36.80 -7.85
CA PRO A 817 3.76 -36.72 -9.24
C PRO A 817 3.19 -35.48 -9.97
N PRO A 818 3.71 -35.10 -11.16
CA PRO A 818 3.17 -33.97 -11.91
C PRO A 818 1.67 -34.17 -12.11
N VAL A 819 0.90 -33.10 -11.92
CA VAL A 819 -0.56 -33.13 -12.06
C VAL A 819 -0.88 -33.69 -13.45
N THR A 820 -1.29 -34.95 -13.54
CA THR A 820 -1.66 -35.54 -14.82
C THR A 820 -3.00 -34.93 -15.20
N PHE A 821 -3.03 -34.10 -16.25
CA PHE A 821 -4.27 -33.48 -16.74
C PHE A 821 -5.29 -34.50 -17.25
N GLY A 822 -4.97 -35.80 -17.25
CA GLY A 822 -5.90 -36.90 -17.53
C GLY A 822 -6.51 -36.80 -18.92
N VAL A 823 -7.81 -37.10 -19.03
CA VAL A 823 -8.59 -36.96 -20.29
C VAL A 823 -8.49 -35.56 -20.88
N ASN A 824 -8.29 -34.54 -20.05
CA ASN A 824 -8.14 -33.16 -20.50
C ASN A 824 -6.82 -32.89 -21.22
N ALA A 825 -5.85 -33.80 -21.26
CA ALA A 825 -4.63 -33.67 -22.07
C ALA A 825 -4.58 -34.61 -23.28
N THR A 826 -5.73 -35.16 -23.70
CA THR A 826 -5.81 -36.11 -24.83
C THR A 826 -6.43 -35.48 -26.08
N GLY A 827 -6.13 -36.03 -27.26
CA GLY A 827 -6.70 -35.57 -28.52
C GLY A 827 -6.17 -34.21 -29.00
N ARG A 828 -7.00 -33.48 -29.75
CA ARG A 828 -6.65 -32.17 -30.33
C ARG A 828 -6.62 -31.09 -29.24
N GLN A 829 -5.51 -30.40 -29.14
CA GLN A 829 -5.24 -29.37 -28.13
C GLN A 829 -5.15 -27.99 -28.77
N ARG A 830 -5.83 -27.00 -28.18
CA ARG A 830 -5.74 -25.59 -28.57
C ARG A 830 -4.84 -24.82 -27.62
N ARG A 831 -3.89 -24.08 -28.18
CA ARG A 831 -2.93 -23.28 -27.43
C ARG A 831 -2.84 -21.88 -28.03
N VAL A 832 -2.59 -20.89 -27.18
CA VAL A 832 -2.18 -19.56 -27.61
C VAL A 832 -0.65 -19.52 -27.61
N ALA A 833 -0.05 -19.29 -28.76
CA ALA A 833 1.39 -19.21 -28.97
C ALA A 833 1.83 -17.76 -29.10
N TYR A 834 3.02 -17.44 -28.58
CA TYR A 834 3.54 -16.08 -28.49
C TYR A 834 4.93 -15.98 -29.12
N GLN A 835 5.14 -14.98 -29.99
CA GLN A 835 6.43 -14.61 -30.54
C GLN A 835 6.67 -13.11 -30.30
N TYR A 836 7.93 -12.76 -30.07
CA TYR A 836 8.34 -11.38 -29.79
C TYR A 836 9.35 -10.89 -30.83
N TYR A 837 9.15 -9.67 -31.32
CA TYR A 837 10.13 -8.92 -32.10
C TYR A 837 10.35 -7.54 -31.50
N LEU A 838 11.59 -7.05 -31.50
CA LEU A 838 11.93 -5.68 -31.11
C LEU A 838 11.82 -4.73 -32.32
N ARG A 839 10.64 -4.67 -32.92
CA ARG A 839 10.29 -3.74 -34.01
C ARG A 839 8.80 -3.44 -34.02
N PRO A 840 8.34 -2.36 -34.64
CA PRO A 840 6.92 -2.07 -34.80
C PRO A 840 6.18 -3.11 -35.65
N ALA A 841 4.91 -3.39 -35.32
CA ALA A 841 4.11 -4.44 -36.00
C ALA A 841 4.01 -4.27 -37.52
N ARG A 842 3.91 -3.04 -38.01
CA ARG A 842 3.84 -2.76 -39.47
C ARG A 842 5.11 -3.13 -40.26
N GLU A 843 6.24 -3.23 -39.56
CA GLU A 843 7.55 -3.60 -40.13
C GLU A 843 7.79 -5.10 -39.97
N ASN A 844 6.83 -5.82 -39.40
CA ASN A 844 6.85 -7.26 -39.25
C ASN A 844 6.31 -7.94 -40.52
N ASP A 845 6.91 -9.09 -40.84
CA ASP A 845 6.40 -9.97 -41.90
C ASP A 845 5.58 -11.09 -41.25
N ALA A 846 4.26 -11.03 -41.43
CA ALA A 846 3.33 -11.99 -40.88
C ALA A 846 3.53 -13.41 -41.44
N SER A 847 3.91 -13.54 -42.72
CA SER A 847 4.17 -14.84 -43.33
C SER A 847 5.43 -15.45 -42.72
N ALA A 848 6.52 -14.69 -42.64
CA ALA A 848 7.76 -15.16 -42.03
C ALA A 848 7.57 -15.52 -40.55
N SER A 849 6.74 -14.76 -39.82
CA SER A 849 6.39 -15.05 -38.43
C SER A 849 5.63 -16.38 -38.31
N ARG A 850 4.66 -16.62 -39.21
CA ARG A 850 3.93 -17.89 -39.28
C ARG A 850 4.84 -19.07 -39.62
N ASP A 851 5.74 -18.92 -40.59
CA ASP A 851 6.66 -20.00 -41.00
C ASP A 851 7.62 -20.36 -39.86
N THR A 852 8.16 -19.34 -39.18
CA THR A 852 9.02 -19.54 -37.99
C THR A 852 8.27 -20.25 -36.86
N LEU A 853 7.01 -19.89 -36.62
CA LEU A 853 6.16 -20.55 -35.62
C LEU A 853 5.96 -22.03 -35.94
N LEU A 854 5.64 -22.37 -37.20
CA LEU A 854 5.43 -23.76 -37.61
C LEU A 854 6.68 -24.61 -37.45
N LEU A 855 7.86 -24.07 -37.82
CA LEU A 855 9.15 -24.72 -37.60
C LEU A 855 9.41 -24.97 -36.11
N ASP A 856 9.16 -23.96 -35.26
CA ASP A 856 9.38 -24.10 -33.82
C ASP A 856 8.43 -25.08 -33.14
N LEU A 857 7.18 -25.15 -33.58
CA LEU A 857 6.21 -26.13 -33.08
C LEU A 857 6.59 -27.54 -33.51
N GLN A 858 7.10 -27.71 -34.74
CA GLN A 858 7.65 -28.99 -35.18
C GLN A 858 8.87 -29.40 -34.34
N MET A 859 9.78 -28.47 -34.05
CA MET A 859 10.92 -28.71 -33.15
C MET A 859 10.49 -29.06 -31.71
N ALA A 860 9.33 -28.56 -31.28
CA ALA A 860 8.72 -28.91 -29.99
C ALA A 860 7.92 -30.23 -30.03
N ASN A 861 8.05 -31.03 -31.09
CA ASN A 861 7.31 -32.28 -31.31
C ASN A 861 5.78 -32.14 -31.29
N MET A 862 5.25 -30.99 -31.73
CA MET A 862 3.81 -30.82 -31.95
C MET A 862 3.46 -31.21 -33.39
N SER A 863 2.64 -32.24 -33.55
CA SER A 863 2.20 -32.76 -34.85
C SER A 863 0.84 -32.21 -35.29
N ASN A 864 0.58 -32.25 -36.60
CA ASN A 864 -0.70 -31.86 -37.21
C ASN A 864 -1.16 -30.45 -36.82
N VAL A 865 -0.22 -29.50 -36.77
CA VAL A 865 -0.48 -28.12 -36.35
C VAL A 865 -1.35 -27.40 -37.39
N ASN A 866 -2.40 -26.74 -36.90
CA ASN A 866 -3.24 -25.80 -37.63
C ASN A 866 -3.26 -24.46 -36.89
N VAL A 867 -2.93 -23.36 -37.57
CA VAL A 867 -3.01 -22.02 -36.99
C VAL A 867 -4.38 -21.43 -37.35
N ILE A 868 -5.27 -21.34 -36.37
CA ILE A 868 -6.67 -20.91 -36.50
C ILE A 868 -6.76 -19.39 -36.67
N LYS A 869 -6.00 -18.64 -35.86
CA LYS A 869 -6.03 -17.17 -35.84
C LYS A 869 -4.66 -16.65 -35.46
N GLN A 870 -4.27 -15.50 -35.99
CA GLN A 870 -3.05 -14.80 -35.62
C GLN A 870 -3.32 -13.30 -35.57
N TYR A 871 -2.75 -12.62 -34.57
CA TYR A 871 -2.75 -11.18 -34.43
C TYR A 871 -1.32 -10.68 -34.23
N GLU A 872 -1.01 -9.52 -34.82
CA GLU A 872 0.25 -8.82 -34.63
C GLU A 872 -0.02 -7.53 -33.87
N TRP A 873 0.29 -7.52 -32.58
CA TRP A 873 0.07 -6.33 -31.77
C TRP A 873 1.30 -5.43 -31.79
N ASN A 874 1.12 -4.15 -32.13
CA ASN A 874 2.10 -3.13 -31.76
C ASN A 874 2.02 -2.95 -30.24
N TYR A 875 3.09 -3.33 -29.52
CA TYR A 875 3.03 -3.64 -28.10
C TYR A 875 4.15 -2.94 -27.32
N ALA A 876 3.86 -2.62 -26.06
CA ALA A 876 4.79 -2.00 -25.10
C ALA A 876 5.51 -0.76 -25.68
N PRO A 877 4.79 0.30 -26.06
CA PRO A 877 5.38 1.55 -26.54
C PRO A 877 6.22 2.18 -25.43
N ARG A 878 7.48 2.48 -25.73
CA ARG A 878 8.47 2.93 -24.74
C ARG A 878 9.30 4.10 -25.24
N TYR A 879 9.36 5.16 -24.45
CA TYR A 879 10.39 6.19 -24.56
C TYR A 879 11.79 5.59 -24.40
N ASN A 880 12.73 6.01 -25.24
CA ASN A 880 14.15 5.71 -25.04
C ASN A 880 14.71 6.45 -23.80
N GLN A 881 15.91 6.05 -23.37
CA GLN A 881 16.56 6.58 -22.16
C GLN A 881 16.70 8.12 -22.18
N SER A 882 17.14 8.71 -23.29
CA SER A 882 17.30 10.17 -23.39
C SER A 882 15.97 10.92 -23.24
N THR A 883 14.89 10.36 -23.77
CA THR A 883 13.55 10.94 -23.66
C THR A 883 12.96 10.79 -22.25
N ILE A 884 13.26 9.68 -21.56
CA ILE A 884 12.92 9.49 -20.13
C ILE A 884 13.62 10.55 -19.27
N GLU A 885 14.92 10.78 -19.48
CA GLU A 885 15.72 11.77 -18.73
C GLU A 885 15.21 13.21 -18.91
N LYS A 886 14.68 13.53 -20.09
CA LYS A 886 13.99 14.81 -20.36
C LYS A 886 12.61 14.91 -19.67
N GLY A 887 12.20 13.86 -18.98
CA GLY A 887 10.99 13.81 -18.19
C GLY A 887 9.71 13.53 -18.98
N ALA A 888 9.80 12.90 -20.16
CA ALA A 888 8.65 12.79 -21.06
C ALA A 888 7.38 12.22 -20.41
N PRO A 889 7.39 11.08 -19.69
CA PRO A 889 6.18 10.55 -19.04
C PRO A 889 5.48 11.57 -18.11
N TRP A 890 6.26 12.30 -17.32
CA TRP A 890 5.76 13.34 -16.42
C TRP A 890 5.32 14.60 -17.16
N ASN A 891 6.02 14.98 -18.23
CA ASN A 891 5.62 16.12 -19.06
C ASN A 891 4.25 15.88 -19.72
N VAL A 892 3.98 14.66 -20.19
CA VAL A 892 2.65 14.29 -20.73
C VAL A 892 1.58 14.45 -19.67
N TRP A 893 1.86 13.94 -18.46
CA TRP A 893 0.96 14.06 -17.32
C TRP A 893 0.62 15.53 -17.06
N GLU A 894 1.60 16.43 -17.03
CA GLU A 894 1.34 17.85 -16.76
C GLU A 894 0.54 18.56 -17.86
N GLN A 895 0.70 18.17 -19.13
CA GLN A 895 0.13 18.85 -20.30
C GLN A 895 -1.32 18.46 -20.66
N GLN A 896 -2.00 17.73 -19.77
CA GLN A 896 -3.37 17.26 -20.04
C GLN A 896 -4.36 18.42 -20.18
N GLY A 897 -5.22 18.35 -21.20
CA GLY A 897 -6.20 19.40 -21.53
C GLY A 897 -5.65 20.54 -22.38
N TYR A 898 -4.34 20.57 -22.65
CA TYR A 898 -3.74 21.54 -23.57
C TYR A 898 -4.40 21.44 -24.96
N ARG A 899 -4.81 22.58 -25.52
CA ARG A 899 -5.54 22.68 -26.80
C ARG A 899 -6.76 21.74 -26.85
N ASN A 900 -7.49 21.65 -25.74
CA ASN A 900 -8.67 20.77 -25.56
C ASN A 900 -8.38 19.31 -25.96
N THR A 901 -7.17 18.84 -25.67
CA THR A 901 -6.72 17.48 -25.98
C THR A 901 -6.29 16.77 -24.70
N THR A 902 -6.77 15.54 -24.51
CA THR A 902 -6.37 14.63 -23.44
C THR A 902 -5.68 13.41 -24.03
N TRP A 903 -4.57 12.99 -23.44
CA TRP A 903 -3.76 11.86 -23.89
C TRP A 903 -3.89 10.71 -22.88
N ILE A 904 -4.34 9.54 -23.31
CA ILE A 904 -4.50 8.35 -22.45
C ILE A 904 -4.05 7.09 -23.20
N GLY A 905 -4.03 5.96 -22.50
CA GLY A 905 -3.63 4.68 -23.07
C GLY A 905 -2.14 4.38 -22.91
N SER A 906 -1.71 3.23 -23.42
CA SER A 906 -0.42 2.64 -23.09
C SER A 906 0.79 3.49 -23.52
N SER A 907 0.65 4.41 -24.48
CA SER A 907 1.76 5.29 -24.90
C SER A 907 2.11 6.39 -23.89
N VAL A 908 1.24 6.64 -22.91
CA VAL A 908 1.46 7.66 -21.87
C VAL A 908 1.52 7.07 -20.45
N CYS A 909 1.24 5.78 -20.32
CA CYS A 909 1.42 4.99 -19.11
C CYS A 909 2.20 3.70 -19.43
N TYR A 910 1.93 2.60 -18.73
CA TYR A 910 2.44 1.27 -19.06
C TYR A 910 1.44 0.48 -19.94
N GLU A 911 1.92 -0.53 -20.68
CA GLU A 911 1.09 -1.42 -21.52
C GLU A 911 0.39 -2.51 -20.68
N SER A 912 -0.46 -2.09 -19.75
CA SER A 912 -1.29 -2.98 -18.93
C SER A 912 -2.69 -2.39 -18.73
N THR A 913 -3.70 -3.24 -18.54
CA THR A 913 -5.06 -2.78 -18.22
C THR A 913 -5.12 -2.11 -16.84
N LEU A 914 -4.28 -2.52 -15.90
CA LEU A 914 -4.15 -1.87 -14.60
C LEU A 914 -3.63 -0.43 -14.74
N ASP A 915 -2.56 -0.21 -15.50
CA ASP A 915 -1.95 1.10 -15.67
C ASP A 915 -2.87 2.07 -16.42
N VAL A 916 -3.55 1.63 -17.48
CA VAL A 916 -4.51 2.51 -18.18
C VAL A 916 -5.70 2.90 -17.30
N VAL A 917 -6.22 1.98 -16.48
CA VAL A 917 -7.32 2.28 -15.54
C VAL A 917 -6.84 3.18 -14.42
N THR A 918 -5.67 2.90 -13.85
CA THR A 918 -5.06 3.70 -12.78
C THR A 918 -4.74 5.12 -13.24
N TYR A 919 -4.16 5.26 -14.45
CA TYR A 919 -3.89 6.55 -15.06
C TYR A 919 -5.17 7.37 -15.24
N ASN A 920 -6.22 6.75 -15.80
CA ASN A 920 -7.53 7.39 -15.97
C ASN A 920 -8.15 7.80 -14.62
N ASN A 921 -8.14 6.92 -13.62
CA ASN A 921 -8.68 7.21 -12.28
C ASN A 921 -7.99 8.38 -11.59
N ASN A 922 -6.69 8.56 -11.82
CA ASN A 922 -5.96 9.71 -11.31
C ASN A 922 -6.20 10.96 -12.17
N LEU A 923 -6.32 10.82 -13.49
CA LEU A 923 -6.49 11.94 -14.40
C LEU A 923 -7.88 12.57 -14.31
N ILE A 924 -8.94 11.77 -14.12
CA ILE A 924 -10.33 12.26 -14.04
C ILE A 924 -10.53 13.24 -12.87
N LYS A 925 -9.71 13.14 -11.81
CA LYS A 925 -9.68 14.07 -10.67
C LYS A 925 -9.31 15.50 -11.10
N ARG A 926 -8.56 15.66 -12.20
CA ARG A 926 -8.19 16.97 -12.78
C ARG A 926 -9.22 17.55 -13.72
N VAL A 927 -10.22 16.77 -14.13
CA VAL A 927 -11.31 17.25 -14.99
C VAL A 927 -12.28 18.08 -14.16
N VAL A 928 -12.57 19.30 -14.61
CA VAL A 928 -13.56 20.19 -14.01
C VAL A 928 -14.68 20.40 -15.02
N MET A 929 -15.89 20.00 -14.64
CA MET A 929 -17.07 20.26 -15.44
C MET A 929 -17.47 21.73 -15.28
N THR A 930 -17.46 22.49 -16.37
CA THR A 930 -17.94 23.87 -16.38
C THR A 930 -19.42 23.90 -16.80
N GLY A 931 -20.14 24.92 -16.33
CA GLY A 931 -21.55 25.14 -16.63
C GLY A 931 -21.87 25.26 -18.12
#